data_AF-A0A914MR39-F1
#
_entry.id   AF-A0A914MR39-F1
#
_cell.length_a   1.000
_cell.length_b   1.000
_cell.length_c   1.000
_cell.angle_alpha   90.00
_cell.angle_beta   90.00
_cell.angle_gamma   90.00
#
_symmetry.space_group_name_H-M   'P 1'
#
loop_
_entity.id
_entity.type
_entity.pdbx_description
1 polymer ?
#
loop_
_entity_poly.entity_id
_entity_poly.type
_entity_poly.pdbx_seq_one_letter_code
_entity_poly.pdbx_strand_id
1 'polypeptide(L)'
;MLKNMPAEEVATTKPFFPYLYVKRQHLHERIRGVPPVQYYQPNYKKAEKRAKLLEWHQQQMNNPTIHFQLREQLIIYCLNDVAILRESVLRFRHLIGEHTQNLDPFIAASTAAGLALTTLRRCFLPENWLVHSPEGGYLRGRRASAESQRYIKLFEKENPEAEGKVQCAQWAIGEAHVEDTGYRLDGLWYRSPPLRPLAIEYMGCYYHGCPICFPVRSQRLAAGKTAEELYERTQHRLWELEHQHGYALHVVWGHEMKERLNGNPGLKRQWWEIEYVKPMDPREDCLRGGRTEPFKLHHVCGNDAEILYIDIVSLYPYVMKAREFPIGHPTILTRETLLDSLPWTRPNDNVYKGLLLVRVVPPASIRGLPPLLGYRTHDGRLTFPLCAACADDRQQHQCHHSEKQRSWVTGYTHVELNKALELGYKVIDVHEVWHYERWDPDLFKGYVNTFVGLKQQASGWPQGCETLEQKQRYLAEFEQVEGIRLEMAKVEFNPGLRMIAKILANSLWGKLAQRVGGTEIRYARTPAEFHQILEDPTLDTLDFAHVSEEMDRCVVRKKAEFATAPETNCLPVAAFVTSYARLHLYGYMQQVNDIGGQLLYCDTDSIIYVARQGGGGVVEGEALGQMKREIPTRRIVEFVAGGPKNYGYRHVDAATGGDERAELKIRSFPLSYATHQLLNFHSMKQLVLDQFNIDGEIDEVLADGVIGVDFPQIGRTRLSELYTHMAHKDYRPCYEKGRILPGMETLPFGYREEPTELQDDFEALPGGSEWTRDDYLARYS
;
A
#
# COMPACT_ATOMS: atom_id res chain seq x y z
N MET A 1 0.02 -46.98 15.42
CA MET A 1 1.17 -46.26 16.02
C MET A 1 0.75 -44.97 16.72
N LEU A 2 -0.06 -44.08 16.13
CA LEU A 2 -0.50 -42.82 16.77
C LEU A 2 -1.40 -42.95 18.03
N LYS A 3 -2.04 -44.11 18.26
CA LYS A 3 -2.93 -44.32 19.43
C LYS A 3 -2.19 -44.66 20.74
N ASN A 4 -0.91 -45.00 20.70
CA ASN A 4 -0.17 -45.56 21.84
C ASN A 4 1.05 -44.74 22.27
N MET A 5 1.25 -43.52 21.75
CA MET A 5 2.31 -42.65 22.27
C MET A 5 1.79 -41.88 23.50
N PRO A 6 2.40 -42.03 24.69
CA PRO A 6 2.07 -41.22 25.85
C PRO A 6 2.38 -39.75 25.55
N ALA A 7 1.55 -38.83 26.08
CA ALA A 7 1.68 -37.38 25.87
C ALA A 7 3.05 -36.82 26.31
N GLU A 8 3.79 -37.57 27.13
CA GLU A 8 5.11 -37.23 27.68
C GLU A 8 6.26 -37.41 26.65
N GLU A 9 6.03 -38.07 25.51
CA GLU A 9 7.05 -38.30 24.47
C GLU A 9 7.14 -37.19 23.39
N VAL A 10 6.26 -36.18 23.44
CA VAL A 10 6.35 -35.04 22.53
C VAL A 10 7.55 -34.18 22.94
N ALA A 11 8.64 -34.28 22.17
CA ALA A 11 9.85 -33.50 22.42
C ALA A 11 9.52 -31.99 22.43
N THR A 12 9.67 -31.35 23.59
CA THR A 12 9.45 -29.90 23.80
C THR A 12 10.48 -29.04 23.05
N THR A 13 11.59 -29.64 22.61
CA THR A 13 12.64 -28.99 21.80
C THR A 13 12.98 -29.83 20.56
N LYS A 14 12.80 -29.26 19.37
CA LYS A 14 13.22 -29.89 18.10
C LYS A 14 14.75 -29.84 17.96
N PRO A 15 15.45 -30.98 17.81
CA PRO A 15 16.89 -30.99 17.53
C PRO A 15 17.19 -30.43 16.12
N PHE A 16 18.46 -30.10 15.86
CA PHE A 16 18.87 -29.69 14.52
C PHE A 16 18.72 -30.85 13.53
N PHE A 17 18.20 -30.57 12.32
CA PHE A 17 17.95 -31.58 11.28
C PHE A 17 18.85 -31.39 10.06
N PRO A 18 19.46 -32.46 9.50
CA PRO A 18 20.39 -32.39 8.38
C PRO A 18 19.67 -32.41 7.01
N TYR A 19 19.10 -31.28 6.60
CA TYR A 19 18.26 -31.18 5.40
C TYR A 19 18.91 -31.69 4.10
N LEU A 20 20.21 -31.47 3.91
CA LEU A 20 20.92 -31.94 2.70
C LEU A 20 21.24 -33.45 2.73
N TYR A 21 21.04 -34.10 3.88
CA TYR A 21 21.25 -35.54 4.05
C TYR A 21 20.04 -36.35 3.59
N VAL A 22 18.89 -35.71 3.32
CA VAL A 22 17.64 -36.34 2.89
C VAL A 22 17.77 -36.88 1.44
N LYS A 23 18.41 -38.04 1.29
CA LYS A 23 18.60 -38.75 0.03
C LYS A 23 18.22 -40.21 0.21
N ARG A 24 17.66 -40.84 -0.84
CA ARG A 24 17.21 -42.25 -0.80
C ARG A 24 18.31 -43.19 -0.31
N GLN A 25 19.55 -42.98 -0.77
CA GLN A 25 20.72 -43.76 -0.39
C GLN A 25 21.02 -43.78 1.12
N HIS A 26 20.68 -42.70 1.85
CA HIS A 26 20.97 -42.60 3.29
C HIS A 26 19.81 -43.08 4.19
N LEU A 27 18.65 -43.47 3.62
CA LEU A 27 17.44 -43.75 4.40
C LEU A 27 17.64 -44.86 5.44
N HIS A 28 18.35 -45.92 5.06
CA HIS A 28 18.54 -47.12 5.89
C HIS A 28 19.94 -47.22 6.49
N GLU A 29 20.85 -46.33 6.08
CA GLU A 29 22.21 -46.27 6.59
C GLU A 29 22.21 -45.84 8.05
N ARG A 30 22.91 -46.60 8.90
CA ARG A 30 23.10 -46.27 10.31
C ARG A 30 24.54 -45.83 10.53
N ILE A 31 24.72 -44.58 10.92
CA ILE A 31 26.03 -44.00 11.20
C ILE A 31 26.24 -43.82 12.71
N ARG A 32 27.50 -43.82 13.15
CA ARG A 32 27.87 -43.42 14.52
C ARG A 32 27.94 -41.90 14.59
N GLY A 33 27.41 -41.32 15.66
CA GLY A 33 27.24 -39.87 15.79
C GLY A 33 26.12 -39.34 14.89
N VAL A 34 26.30 -38.12 14.38
CA VAL A 34 25.35 -37.42 13.51
C VAL A 34 25.98 -37.11 12.15
N PRO A 35 25.21 -36.81 11.09
CA PRO A 35 25.76 -36.44 9.79
C PRO A 35 26.78 -35.30 9.87
N PRO A 36 27.72 -35.19 8.91
CA PRO A 36 28.64 -34.06 8.84
C PRO A 36 27.92 -32.69 8.87
N VAL A 37 28.53 -31.70 9.54
CA VAL A 37 27.87 -30.41 9.83
C VAL A 37 27.41 -29.66 8.56
N GLN A 38 28.09 -29.86 7.43
CA GLN A 38 27.71 -29.31 6.13
C GLN A 38 26.28 -29.67 5.71
N TYR A 39 25.77 -30.84 6.11
CA TYR A 39 24.40 -31.26 5.78
C TYR A 39 23.31 -30.47 6.51
N TYR A 40 23.70 -29.71 7.54
CA TYR A 40 22.82 -28.85 8.33
C TYR A 40 22.77 -27.41 7.81
N GLN A 41 23.53 -27.08 6.76
CA GLN A 41 23.58 -25.74 6.15
C GLN A 41 23.94 -24.63 7.16
N PRO A 42 25.08 -24.72 7.88
CA PRO A 42 25.42 -23.78 8.96
C PRO A 42 25.52 -22.33 8.48
N ASN A 43 26.07 -22.12 7.28
CA ASN A 43 26.29 -20.78 6.70
C ASN A 43 24.99 -20.06 6.31
N TYR A 44 23.91 -20.80 6.10
CA TYR A 44 22.59 -20.26 5.76
C TYR A 44 21.70 -20.04 7.00
N LYS A 45 22.26 -20.19 8.22
CA LYS A 45 21.59 -19.84 9.48
C LYS A 45 22.05 -18.46 9.96
N LYS A 46 21.25 -17.82 10.82
CA LYS A 46 21.69 -16.62 11.56
C LYS A 46 22.90 -16.95 12.43
N ALA A 47 23.79 -15.98 12.67
CA ALA A 47 25.05 -16.17 13.40
C ALA A 47 24.88 -16.89 14.75
N GLU A 48 23.93 -16.45 15.59
CA GLU A 48 23.65 -17.08 16.89
C GLU A 48 23.20 -18.55 16.75
N LYS A 49 22.30 -18.84 15.80
CA LYS A 49 21.81 -20.19 15.54
C LYS A 49 22.90 -21.08 14.93
N ARG A 50 23.82 -20.50 14.15
CA ARG A 50 25.01 -21.19 13.63
C ARG A 50 25.94 -21.57 14.76
N ALA A 51 26.23 -20.67 15.70
CA ALA A 51 27.05 -20.97 16.87
C ALA A 51 26.45 -22.13 17.70
N LYS A 52 25.16 -22.04 18.04
CA LYS A 52 24.44 -23.12 18.74
C LYS A 52 24.45 -24.45 17.99
N LEU A 53 24.34 -24.42 16.65
CA LEU A 53 24.44 -25.63 15.82
C LEU A 53 25.84 -26.26 15.91
N LEU A 54 26.89 -25.45 15.81
CA LEU A 54 28.27 -25.95 15.83
C LEU A 54 28.61 -26.58 17.18
N GLU A 55 28.22 -25.91 18.26
CA GLU A 55 28.38 -26.43 19.62
C GLU A 55 27.59 -27.73 19.82
N TRP A 56 26.30 -27.74 19.45
CA TRP A 56 25.47 -28.94 19.52
C TRP A 56 26.08 -30.08 18.69
N HIS A 57 26.51 -29.82 17.46
CA HIS A 57 27.06 -30.82 16.55
C HIS A 57 28.32 -31.45 17.13
N GLN A 58 29.22 -30.63 17.68
CA GLN A 58 30.43 -31.10 18.34
C GLN A 58 30.11 -31.97 19.56
N GLN A 59 29.14 -31.56 20.39
CA GLN A 59 28.67 -32.37 21.52
C GLN A 59 28.09 -33.72 21.07
N GLN A 60 27.29 -33.76 20.00
CA GLN A 60 26.72 -35.00 19.49
C GLN A 60 27.79 -35.93 18.89
N MET A 61 28.77 -35.38 18.17
CA MET A 61 29.87 -36.15 17.59
C MET A 61 30.78 -36.79 18.65
N ASN A 62 30.94 -36.12 19.80
CA ASN A 62 31.73 -36.63 20.92
C ASN A 62 30.99 -37.68 21.77
N ASN A 63 29.69 -37.88 21.55
CA ASN A 63 28.90 -38.83 22.31
C ASN A 63 28.93 -40.23 21.65
N PRO A 64 29.59 -41.23 22.25
CA PRO A 64 29.78 -42.54 21.62
C PRO A 64 28.51 -43.39 21.53
N THR A 65 27.44 -43.04 22.25
CA THR A 65 26.16 -43.79 22.26
C THR A 65 25.17 -43.32 21.20
N ILE A 66 25.46 -42.20 20.53
CA ILE A 66 24.56 -41.65 19.51
C ILE A 66 24.75 -42.40 18.19
N HIS A 67 23.63 -42.84 17.65
CA HIS A 67 23.53 -43.38 16.31
C HIS A 67 22.45 -42.63 15.54
N PHE A 68 22.73 -42.34 14.28
CA PHE A 68 21.80 -41.67 13.40
C PHE A 68 21.39 -42.62 12.27
N GLN A 69 20.08 -42.78 12.08
CA GLN A 69 19.49 -43.33 10.86
C GLN A 69 18.42 -42.37 10.36
N LEU A 70 18.51 -41.98 9.08
CA LEU A 70 17.64 -40.97 8.51
C LEU A 70 16.15 -41.37 8.57
N ARG A 71 15.80 -42.63 8.27
CA ARG A 71 14.40 -43.09 8.31
C ARG A 71 13.77 -42.97 9.69
N GLU A 72 14.47 -43.40 10.74
CA GLU A 72 14.01 -43.28 12.13
C GLU A 72 13.78 -41.81 12.50
N GLN A 73 14.76 -40.94 12.16
CA GLN A 73 14.68 -39.52 12.47
C GLN A 73 13.55 -38.82 11.70
N LEU A 74 13.30 -39.19 10.43
CA LEU A 74 12.16 -38.68 9.66
C LEU A 74 10.82 -39.11 10.28
N ILE A 75 10.69 -40.35 10.74
CA ILE A 75 9.47 -40.83 11.40
C ILE A 75 9.22 -40.05 12.70
N ILE A 76 10.25 -39.91 13.55
CA ILE A 76 10.17 -39.14 14.80
C ILE A 76 9.79 -37.69 14.51
N TYR A 77 10.47 -37.07 13.54
CA TYR A 77 10.21 -35.68 13.15
C TYR A 77 8.76 -35.49 12.68
N CYS A 78 8.26 -36.36 11.80
CA CYS A 78 6.89 -36.29 11.31
C CYS A 78 5.84 -36.51 12.42
N LEU A 79 6.05 -37.51 13.29
CA LEU A 79 5.12 -37.78 14.40
C LEU A 79 5.06 -36.60 15.38
N ASN A 80 6.21 -36.05 15.77
CA ASN A 80 6.29 -34.89 16.65
C ASN A 80 5.64 -33.66 16.02
N ASP A 81 5.86 -33.40 14.73
CA ASP A 81 5.25 -32.26 14.04
C ASP A 81 3.72 -32.35 14.02
N VAL A 82 3.16 -33.53 13.76
CA VAL A 82 1.70 -33.76 13.77
C VAL A 82 1.13 -33.64 15.19
N ALA A 83 1.82 -34.18 16.20
CA ALA A 83 1.39 -34.08 17.59
C ALA A 83 1.38 -32.62 18.09
N ILE A 84 2.47 -31.89 17.87
CA ILE A 84 2.57 -30.46 18.22
C ILE A 84 1.49 -29.65 17.50
N LEU A 85 1.27 -29.92 16.20
CA LEU A 85 0.24 -29.23 15.42
C LEU A 85 -1.16 -29.49 15.99
N ARG A 86 -1.49 -30.75 16.34
CA ARG A 86 -2.78 -31.11 16.94
C ARG A 86 -3.01 -30.37 18.25
N GLU A 87 -2.06 -30.42 19.18
CA GLU A 87 -2.20 -29.75 20.49
C GLU A 87 -2.28 -28.23 20.34
N SER A 88 -1.48 -27.66 19.43
CA SER A 88 -1.54 -26.22 19.10
C SER A 88 -2.90 -25.81 18.53
N VAL A 89 -3.48 -26.62 17.64
CA VAL A 89 -4.82 -26.39 17.06
C VAL A 89 -5.90 -26.44 18.13
N LEU A 90 -5.87 -27.44 19.03
CA LEU A 90 -6.84 -27.56 20.12
C LEU A 90 -6.75 -26.37 21.08
N ARG A 91 -5.53 -25.97 21.46
CA ARG A 91 -5.31 -24.81 22.33
C ARG A 91 -5.75 -23.51 21.65
N PHE A 92 -5.46 -23.33 20.37
CA PHE A 92 -5.91 -22.18 19.59
C PHE A 92 -7.43 -22.10 19.50
N ARG A 93 -8.13 -23.21 19.24
CA ARG A 93 -9.61 -23.28 19.24
C ARG A 93 -10.20 -22.82 20.57
N HIS A 94 -9.66 -23.33 21.68
CA HIS A 94 -10.11 -22.98 23.01
C HIS A 94 -9.93 -21.48 23.30
N LEU A 95 -8.72 -20.95 23.06
CA LEU A 95 -8.41 -19.54 23.30
C LEU A 95 -9.26 -18.58 22.47
N ILE A 96 -9.50 -18.89 21.18
CA ILE A 96 -10.40 -18.09 20.35
C ILE A 96 -11.82 -18.16 20.89
N GLY A 97 -12.33 -19.37 21.15
CA GLY A 97 -13.70 -19.57 21.64
C GLY A 97 -14.00 -18.77 22.91
N GLU A 98 -13.08 -18.79 23.88
CA GLU A 98 -13.20 -18.06 25.15
C GLU A 98 -13.40 -16.54 24.97
N HIS A 99 -12.77 -15.94 23.96
CA HIS A 99 -12.77 -14.49 23.75
C HIS A 99 -13.64 -14.02 22.58
N THR A 100 -14.33 -14.92 21.88
CA THR A 100 -15.10 -14.60 20.67
C THR A 100 -16.49 -15.24 20.65
N GLN A 101 -17.12 -15.36 21.82
CA GLN A 101 -18.46 -15.95 21.99
C GLN A 101 -18.57 -17.37 21.42
N ASN A 102 -17.60 -18.23 21.75
CA ASN A 102 -17.50 -19.63 21.31
C ASN A 102 -17.44 -19.81 19.79
N LEU A 103 -16.85 -18.84 19.08
CA LEU A 103 -16.60 -18.98 17.64
C LEU A 103 -15.49 -20.00 17.40
N ASP A 104 -15.75 -20.96 16.50
CA ASP A 104 -14.74 -21.91 16.04
C ASP A 104 -13.89 -21.26 14.95
N PRO A 105 -12.59 -21.03 15.18
CA PRO A 105 -11.76 -20.31 14.22
C PRO A 105 -11.65 -21.00 12.87
N PHE A 106 -11.69 -22.35 12.82
CA PHE A 106 -11.48 -23.10 11.59
C PHE A 106 -12.74 -23.23 10.73
N ILE A 107 -13.91 -23.09 11.33
CA ILE A 107 -15.19 -23.02 10.61
C ILE A 107 -15.44 -21.58 10.16
N ALA A 108 -15.12 -20.60 11.01
CA ALA A 108 -15.41 -19.20 10.76
C ALA A 108 -14.51 -18.56 9.70
N ALA A 109 -13.22 -18.89 9.67
CA ALA A 109 -12.28 -18.32 8.69
C ALA A 109 -10.99 -19.15 8.54
N SER A 110 -10.48 -19.27 7.31
CA SER A 110 -9.19 -19.92 7.03
C SER A 110 -7.96 -19.02 7.24
N THR A 111 -8.16 -17.74 7.61
CA THR A 111 -7.09 -16.75 7.78
C THR A 111 -7.32 -15.91 9.03
N ALA A 112 -6.23 -15.44 9.66
CA ALA A 112 -6.33 -14.60 10.85
C ALA A 112 -7.07 -13.27 10.60
N ALA A 113 -6.88 -12.67 9.41
CA ALA A 113 -7.60 -11.47 9.02
C ALA A 113 -9.11 -11.74 8.79
N GLY A 114 -9.45 -12.90 8.24
CA GLY A 114 -10.85 -13.35 8.15
C GLY A 114 -11.46 -13.57 9.53
N LEU A 115 -10.72 -14.21 10.44
CA LEU A 115 -11.14 -14.41 11.82
C LEU A 115 -11.38 -13.08 12.53
N ALA A 116 -10.47 -12.12 12.39
CA ALA A 116 -10.60 -10.77 12.92
C ALA A 116 -11.92 -10.10 12.47
N LEU A 117 -12.23 -10.17 11.16
CA LEU A 117 -13.46 -9.59 10.63
C LEU A 117 -14.71 -10.35 11.09
N THR A 118 -14.69 -11.68 11.13
CA THR A 118 -15.83 -12.46 11.64
C THR A 118 -16.09 -12.14 13.11
N THR A 119 -15.04 -12.01 13.92
CA THR A 119 -15.16 -11.58 15.31
C THR A 119 -15.74 -10.16 15.43
N LEU A 120 -15.27 -9.20 14.62
CA LEU A 120 -15.87 -7.86 14.57
C LEU A 120 -17.38 -7.95 14.27
N ARG A 121 -17.75 -8.63 13.18
CA ARG A 121 -19.14 -8.77 12.71
C ARG A 121 -20.05 -9.43 13.74
N ARG A 122 -19.55 -10.45 14.44
CA ARG A 122 -20.35 -11.24 15.38
C ARG A 122 -20.47 -10.58 16.76
N CYS A 123 -19.39 -9.96 17.24
CA CYS A 123 -19.30 -9.57 18.65
C CYS A 123 -19.36 -8.06 18.88
N PHE A 124 -19.12 -7.23 17.86
CA PHE A 124 -18.93 -5.79 18.04
C PHE A 124 -19.69 -4.91 17.04
N LEU A 125 -20.00 -5.42 15.84
CA LEU A 125 -20.59 -4.61 14.78
C LEU A 125 -22.13 -4.60 14.85
N PRO A 126 -22.77 -3.42 14.92
CA PRO A 126 -24.22 -3.31 14.77
C PRO A 126 -24.71 -3.72 13.37
N GLU A 127 -25.98 -4.09 13.26
CA GLU A 127 -26.61 -4.40 11.97
C GLU A 127 -26.59 -3.19 11.03
N ASN A 128 -26.28 -3.40 9.75
CA ASN A 128 -26.30 -2.39 8.68
C ASN A 128 -25.36 -1.17 8.85
N TRP A 129 -24.29 -1.29 9.67
CA TRP A 129 -23.33 -0.20 9.87
C TRP A 129 -22.29 -0.07 8.75
N LEU A 130 -21.64 -1.18 8.38
CA LEU A 130 -20.63 -1.22 7.33
C LEU A 130 -21.27 -1.57 5.99
N VAL A 131 -21.02 -0.74 4.98
CA VAL A 131 -21.52 -0.95 3.63
C VAL A 131 -20.45 -1.59 2.76
N HIS A 132 -20.89 -2.60 2.01
CA HIS A 132 -20.09 -3.21 0.97
C HIS A 132 -19.88 -2.23 -0.19
N SER A 133 -18.65 -1.77 -0.38
CA SER A 133 -18.30 -0.86 -1.48
C SER A 133 -18.01 -1.65 -2.76
N PRO A 134 -18.63 -1.30 -3.91
CA PRO A 134 -18.31 -1.95 -5.18
C PRO A 134 -16.84 -1.71 -5.57
N GLU A 135 -16.15 -2.76 -6.03
CA GLU A 135 -14.85 -2.61 -6.71
C GLU A 135 -14.99 -1.64 -7.89
N GLY A 136 -14.03 -0.77 -8.18
CA GLY A 136 -14.16 0.19 -9.29
C GLY A 136 -15.09 1.38 -9.04
N GLY A 137 -15.78 1.45 -7.89
CA GLY A 137 -16.63 2.59 -7.51
C GLY A 137 -18.12 2.42 -7.84
N TYR A 138 -18.96 3.32 -7.31
CA TYR A 138 -20.42 3.27 -7.51
C TYR A 138 -20.85 3.55 -8.95
N LEU A 139 -20.04 4.27 -9.72
CA LEU A 139 -20.37 4.66 -11.09
C LEU A 139 -19.72 3.75 -12.15
N ARG A 140 -18.96 2.71 -11.75
CA ARG A 140 -18.24 1.81 -12.70
C ARG A 140 -19.11 1.13 -13.75
N GLY A 141 -20.39 0.93 -13.44
CA GLY A 141 -21.32 0.16 -14.28
C GLY A 141 -21.80 0.94 -15.50
N ARG A 142 -21.39 2.21 -15.60
CA ARG A 142 -21.78 3.12 -16.68
C ARG A 142 -20.82 2.95 -17.84
N ARG A 143 -21.38 2.83 -19.04
CA ARG A 143 -20.64 2.44 -20.24
C ARG A 143 -20.59 3.64 -21.16
N ALA A 144 -19.56 4.46 -21.00
CA ALA A 144 -19.27 5.54 -21.93
C ALA A 144 -17.86 5.42 -22.50
N SER A 145 -17.73 5.71 -23.79
CA SER A 145 -16.42 5.81 -24.44
C SER A 145 -15.73 7.11 -24.05
N ALA A 146 -14.40 7.11 -24.00
CA ALA A 146 -13.64 8.34 -23.72
C ALA A 146 -13.91 9.39 -24.82
N GLU A 147 -14.14 8.94 -26.05
CA GLU A 147 -14.50 9.76 -27.19
C GLU A 147 -15.87 10.42 -27.02
N SER A 148 -16.90 9.69 -26.60
CA SER A 148 -18.24 10.27 -26.39
C SER A 148 -18.23 11.32 -25.29
N GLN A 149 -17.49 11.08 -24.21
CA GLN A 149 -17.38 12.05 -23.11
C GLN A 149 -16.57 13.30 -23.49
N ARG A 150 -15.48 13.15 -24.26
CA ARG A 150 -14.77 14.32 -24.82
C ARG A 150 -15.66 15.11 -25.78
N TYR A 151 -16.47 14.41 -26.57
CA TYR A 151 -17.39 15.04 -27.50
C TYR A 151 -18.45 15.87 -26.78
N ILE A 152 -19.05 15.35 -25.71
CA ILE A 152 -20.03 16.11 -24.91
C ILE A 152 -19.41 17.40 -24.36
N LYS A 153 -18.19 17.32 -23.82
CA LYS A 153 -17.47 18.51 -23.32
C LYS A 153 -17.12 19.50 -24.42
N LEU A 154 -16.78 19.02 -25.62
CA LEU A 154 -16.59 19.87 -26.78
C LEU A 154 -17.91 20.53 -27.20
N PHE A 155 -19.00 19.78 -27.23
CA PHE A 155 -20.34 20.27 -27.55
C PHE A 155 -20.76 21.40 -26.58
N GLU A 156 -20.55 21.23 -25.28
CA GLU A 156 -20.82 22.27 -24.28
C GLU A 156 -19.98 23.54 -24.51
N LYS A 157 -18.71 23.41 -24.93
CA LYS A 157 -17.86 24.56 -25.30
C LYS A 157 -18.33 25.27 -26.57
N GLU A 158 -18.86 24.52 -27.53
CA GLU A 158 -19.41 25.05 -28.79
C GLU A 158 -20.81 25.65 -28.60
N ASN A 159 -21.52 25.28 -27.53
CA ASN A 159 -22.88 25.71 -27.20
C ASN A 159 -22.94 26.14 -25.71
N PRO A 160 -22.49 27.36 -25.37
CA PRO A 160 -22.37 27.81 -23.97
C PRO A 160 -23.66 27.72 -23.15
N GLU A 161 -24.83 27.82 -23.79
CA GLU A 161 -26.13 27.67 -23.14
C GLU A 161 -26.39 26.25 -22.59
N ALA A 162 -25.69 25.25 -23.13
CA ALA A 162 -25.73 23.85 -22.73
C ALA A 162 -24.66 23.50 -21.67
N GLU A 163 -23.74 24.42 -21.36
CA GLU A 163 -22.65 24.18 -20.41
C GLU A 163 -23.18 23.73 -19.04
N GLY A 164 -22.76 22.54 -18.60
CA GLY A 164 -23.17 21.95 -17.33
C GLY A 164 -24.60 21.41 -17.31
N LYS A 165 -25.31 21.41 -18.44
CA LYS A 165 -26.73 20.99 -18.54
C LYS A 165 -26.94 19.74 -19.40
N VAL A 166 -25.88 19.18 -19.96
CA VAL A 166 -25.94 17.94 -20.74
C VAL A 166 -25.79 16.74 -19.79
N GLN A 167 -26.89 16.05 -19.51
CA GLN A 167 -26.91 14.83 -18.72
C GLN A 167 -26.13 13.73 -19.43
N CYS A 168 -25.12 13.14 -18.78
CA CYS A 168 -24.29 12.08 -19.36
C CYS A 168 -23.88 11.03 -18.31
N ALA A 169 -23.12 10.02 -18.72
CA ALA A 169 -22.62 8.96 -17.84
C ALA A 169 -21.84 9.43 -16.61
N GLN A 170 -21.24 10.62 -16.68
CA GLN A 170 -20.46 11.21 -15.59
C GLN A 170 -21.34 11.85 -14.49
N TRP A 171 -22.63 12.10 -14.73
CA TRP A 171 -23.52 12.72 -13.73
C TRP A 171 -23.93 11.73 -12.64
N ALA A 172 -24.22 12.14 -11.41
CA ALA A 172 -24.48 11.26 -10.27
C ALA A 172 -25.73 10.41 -10.49
N ILE A 173 -26.71 10.95 -11.22
CA ILE A 173 -27.92 10.23 -11.67
C ILE A 173 -27.67 9.32 -12.89
N GLY A 174 -26.58 9.55 -13.63
CA GLY A 174 -26.15 8.77 -14.79
C GLY A 174 -26.69 9.27 -16.13
N GLU A 175 -26.44 8.45 -17.16
CA GLU A 175 -26.98 8.60 -18.52
C GLU A 175 -28.50 8.72 -18.49
N ALA A 176 -29.08 9.50 -19.39
CA ALA A 176 -30.53 9.57 -19.50
C ALA A 176 -31.09 8.24 -20.03
N HIS A 177 -32.09 7.70 -19.33
CA HIS A 177 -32.86 6.55 -19.78
C HIS A 177 -34.10 7.02 -20.49
N VAL A 178 -34.35 6.44 -21.67
CA VAL A 178 -35.64 6.61 -22.33
C VAL A 178 -36.59 5.56 -21.75
N GLU A 179 -37.62 6.05 -21.06
CA GLU A 179 -38.66 5.22 -20.45
C GLU A 179 -39.23 4.22 -21.48
N ASP A 180 -39.58 3.03 -21.01
CA ASP A 180 -40.18 1.92 -21.78
C ASP A 180 -39.32 1.23 -22.86
N THR A 181 -38.18 1.79 -23.26
CA THR A 181 -37.27 1.16 -24.25
C THR A 181 -36.01 0.55 -23.66
N GLY A 182 -35.58 1.04 -22.50
CA GLY A 182 -34.29 0.70 -21.91
C GLY A 182 -33.08 1.32 -22.64
N TYR A 183 -33.30 2.25 -23.59
CA TYR A 183 -32.22 2.98 -24.24
C TYR A 183 -31.51 3.92 -23.28
N ARG A 184 -30.19 4.04 -23.45
CA ARG A 184 -29.33 4.93 -22.68
C ARG A 184 -28.63 5.89 -23.62
N LEU A 185 -28.84 7.18 -23.42
CA LEU A 185 -28.28 8.23 -24.27
C LEU A 185 -26.86 8.61 -23.83
N ASP A 186 -25.96 8.85 -24.78
CA ASP A 186 -24.60 9.35 -24.47
C ASP A 186 -24.68 10.72 -23.77
N GLY A 187 -25.52 11.63 -24.28
CA GLY A 187 -25.82 12.93 -23.71
C GLY A 187 -27.29 13.35 -23.91
N LEU A 188 -27.91 14.00 -22.95
CA LEU A 188 -29.24 14.59 -23.08
C LEU A 188 -29.27 16.02 -22.54
N TRP A 189 -29.70 16.97 -23.38
CA TRP A 189 -29.89 18.35 -22.98
C TRP A 189 -31.39 18.71 -22.98
N TYR A 190 -31.94 18.93 -21.79
CA TYR A 190 -33.32 19.41 -21.62
C TYR A 190 -33.39 20.90 -21.98
N ARG A 191 -33.98 21.18 -23.14
CA ARG A 191 -34.17 22.55 -23.63
C ARG A 191 -35.54 23.07 -23.21
N SER A 192 -35.62 24.38 -23.01
CA SER A 192 -36.89 25.03 -22.65
C SER A 192 -37.88 24.94 -23.82
N PRO A 193 -39.18 24.69 -23.55
CA PRO A 193 -40.23 24.76 -24.57
C PRO A 193 -40.16 26.09 -25.35
N PRO A 194 -40.39 26.08 -26.68
CA PRO A 194 -40.95 25.00 -27.50
C PRO A 194 -39.92 23.99 -28.05
N LEU A 195 -38.65 24.08 -27.65
CA LEU A 195 -37.61 23.18 -28.17
C LEU A 195 -37.74 21.78 -27.55
N ARG A 196 -37.68 20.75 -28.40
CA ARG A 196 -37.61 19.34 -27.97
C ARG A 196 -36.30 19.10 -27.18
N PRO A 197 -36.25 18.21 -26.18
CA PRO A 197 -34.99 17.77 -25.59
C PRO A 197 -34.03 17.24 -26.67
N LEU A 198 -32.74 17.57 -26.57
CA LEU A 198 -31.74 17.19 -27.57
C LEU A 198 -30.93 15.99 -27.06
N ALA A 199 -31.10 14.84 -27.72
CA ALA A 199 -30.28 13.65 -27.50
C ALA A 199 -29.02 13.74 -28.37
N ILE A 200 -27.86 13.65 -27.73
CA ILE A 200 -26.53 13.69 -28.34
C ILE A 200 -25.98 12.26 -28.32
N GLU A 201 -25.64 11.72 -29.49
CA GLU A 201 -25.20 10.33 -29.65
C GLU A 201 -23.87 10.26 -30.41
N TYR A 202 -22.88 9.59 -29.83
CA TYR A 202 -21.56 9.41 -30.45
C TYR A 202 -21.41 7.98 -30.97
N MET A 203 -21.52 7.83 -32.29
CA MET A 203 -21.53 6.53 -32.96
C MET A 203 -20.10 6.06 -33.26
N GLY A 204 -19.53 5.26 -32.35
CA GLY A 204 -18.31 4.52 -32.61
C GLY A 204 -18.49 3.56 -33.80
N CYS A 205 -17.77 3.79 -34.91
CA CYS A 205 -18.05 3.15 -36.19
C CYS A 205 -18.05 1.61 -36.14
N TYR A 206 -17.14 1.01 -35.38
CA TYR A 206 -17.03 -0.44 -35.18
C TYR A 206 -18.22 -1.04 -34.40
N TYR A 207 -18.75 -0.29 -33.43
CA TYR A 207 -19.83 -0.75 -32.55
C TYR A 207 -21.22 -0.53 -33.18
N HIS A 208 -21.33 0.41 -34.12
CA HIS A 208 -22.60 0.84 -34.72
C HIS A 208 -22.70 0.55 -36.23
N GLY A 209 -21.75 -0.17 -36.81
CA GLY A 209 -21.85 -0.69 -38.18
C GLY A 209 -21.76 0.36 -39.29
N CYS A 210 -20.98 1.43 -39.10
CA CYS A 210 -20.90 2.56 -40.04
C CYS A 210 -20.74 2.11 -41.52
N PRO A 211 -21.61 2.56 -42.46
CA PRO A 211 -21.58 2.12 -43.85
C PRO A 211 -20.35 2.62 -44.62
N ILE A 212 -19.77 3.75 -44.20
CA ILE A 212 -18.57 4.33 -44.82
C ILE A 212 -17.32 3.57 -44.39
N CYS A 213 -17.14 3.33 -43.09
CA CYS A 213 -15.95 2.64 -42.58
C CYS A 213 -15.97 1.13 -42.83
N PHE A 214 -17.16 0.53 -42.95
CA PHE A 214 -17.35 -0.90 -43.14
C PHE A 214 -18.25 -1.15 -44.36
N PRO A 215 -17.74 -0.95 -45.58
CA PRO A 215 -18.52 -1.11 -46.81
C PRO A 215 -18.89 -2.58 -47.08
N VAL A 216 -18.11 -3.54 -46.56
CA VAL A 216 -18.44 -4.97 -46.63
C VAL A 216 -19.44 -5.30 -45.53
N ARG A 217 -20.73 -5.23 -45.87
CA ARG A 217 -21.84 -5.28 -44.91
C ARG A 217 -21.98 -6.63 -44.16
N SER A 218 -21.44 -7.71 -44.74
CA SER A 218 -21.38 -9.05 -44.14
C SER A 218 -20.22 -9.26 -43.15
N GLN A 219 -19.28 -8.32 -43.05
CA GLN A 219 -18.16 -8.41 -42.12
C GLN A 219 -18.65 -8.43 -40.67
N ARG A 220 -18.10 -9.33 -39.84
CA ARG A 220 -18.41 -9.39 -38.41
C ARG A 220 -17.62 -8.34 -37.63
N LEU A 221 -18.32 -7.57 -36.80
CA LEU A 221 -17.80 -6.50 -35.96
C LEU A 221 -18.08 -6.77 -34.48
N ALA A 222 -18.46 -5.74 -33.72
CA ALA A 222 -18.71 -5.84 -32.29
C ALA A 222 -19.74 -6.93 -31.95
N ALA A 223 -19.44 -7.70 -30.90
CA ALA A 223 -20.26 -8.82 -30.44
C ALA A 223 -20.53 -9.91 -31.51
N GLY A 224 -19.67 -10.01 -32.54
CA GLY A 224 -19.76 -11.02 -33.59
C GLY A 224 -20.92 -10.83 -34.58
N LYS A 225 -21.61 -9.68 -34.53
CA LYS A 225 -22.70 -9.29 -35.44
C LYS A 225 -22.17 -8.73 -36.75
N THR A 226 -22.96 -8.80 -37.82
CA THR A 226 -22.57 -8.21 -39.10
C THR A 226 -22.63 -6.68 -39.05
N ALA A 227 -21.88 -6.01 -39.93
CA ALA A 227 -21.92 -4.55 -40.04
C ALA A 227 -23.32 -4.04 -40.40
N GLU A 228 -24.08 -4.79 -41.23
CA GLU A 228 -25.47 -4.48 -41.56
C GLU A 228 -26.38 -4.54 -40.33
N GLU A 229 -26.36 -5.66 -39.59
CA GLU A 229 -27.20 -5.84 -38.39
C GLU A 229 -26.98 -4.74 -37.34
N LEU A 230 -25.72 -4.31 -37.15
CA LEU A 230 -25.39 -3.23 -36.22
C LEU A 230 -25.92 -1.88 -36.70
N TYR A 231 -25.83 -1.63 -38.00
CA TYR A 231 -26.31 -0.38 -38.60
C TYR A 231 -27.82 -0.28 -38.58
N GLU A 232 -28.53 -1.32 -39.03
CA GLU A 232 -30.00 -1.37 -39.00
C GLU A 232 -30.53 -1.14 -37.58
N ARG A 233 -29.94 -1.81 -36.58
CA ARG A 233 -30.29 -1.59 -35.17
C ARG A 233 -30.02 -0.15 -34.71
N THR A 234 -28.93 0.45 -35.17
CA THR A 234 -28.59 1.84 -34.84
C THR A 234 -29.61 2.80 -35.47
N GLN A 235 -29.95 2.61 -36.74
CA GLN A 235 -30.95 3.43 -37.44
C GLN A 235 -32.34 3.28 -36.83
N HIS A 236 -32.75 2.06 -36.48
CA HIS A 236 -34.03 1.81 -35.80
C HIS A 236 -34.11 2.57 -34.47
N ARG A 237 -33.07 2.46 -33.64
CA ARG A 237 -32.98 3.20 -32.37
C ARG A 237 -33.10 4.71 -32.60
N LEU A 238 -32.35 5.28 -33.55
CA LEU A 238 -32.42 6.71 -33.85
C LEU A 238 -33.83 7.12 -34.29
N TRP A 239 -34.45 6.33 -35.17
CA TRP A 239 -35.81 6.61 -35.63
C TRP A 239 -36.83 6.64 -34.48
N GLU A 240 -36.77 5.67 -33.55
CA GLU A 240 -37.65 5.62 -32.38
C GLU A 240 -37.43 6.83 -31.45
N LEU A 241 -36.18 7.18 -31.16
CA LEU A 241 -35.86 8.35 -30.33
C LEU A 241 -36.48 9.63 -30.90
N GLU A 242 -36.41 9.83 -32.20
CA GLU A 242 -36.95 11.04 -32.83
C GLU A 242 -38.47 11.03 -32.97
N HIS A 243 -39.05 9.92 -33.44
CA HIS A 243 -40.45 9.87 -33.90
C HIS A 243 -41.41 9.33 -32.85
N GLN A 244 -40.94 8.45 -31.95
CA GLN A 244 -41.78 7.87 -30.90
C GLN A 244 -41.59 8.56 -29.56
N HIS A 245 -40.36 8.97 -29.24
CA HIS A 245 -40.04 9.60 -27.95
C HIS A 245 -39.84 11.12 -28.01
N GLY A 246 -39.93 11.72 -29.19
CA GLY A 246 -39.97 13.17 -29.35
C GLY A 246 -38.65 13.88 -29.06
N TYR A 247 -37.51 13.20 -29.16
CA TYR A 247 -36.19 13.83 -29.04
C TYR A 247 -35.76 14.50 -30.34
N ALA A 248 -35.13 15.66 -30.26
CA ALA A 248 -34.26 16.11 -31.34
C ALA A 248 -32.94 15.34 -31.27
N LEU A 249 -32.35 14.98 -32.41
CA LEU A 249 -31.12 14.18 -32.45
C LEU A 249 -29.93 14.99 -32.92
N HIS A 250 -28.80 14.80 -32.25
CA HIS A 250 -27.48 15.27 -32.67
C HIS A 250 -26.52 14.08 -32.69
N VAL A 251 -26.39 13.46 -33.86
CA VAL A 251 -25.61 12.22 -34.05
C VAL A 251 -24.27 12.56 -34.68
N VAL A 252 -23.19 12.04 -34.10
CA VAL A 252 -21.83 12.20 -34.64
C VAL A 252 -21.17 10.85 -34.79
N TRP A 253 -20.67 10.54 -35.98
CA TRP A 253 -19.89 9.32 -36.19
C TRP A 253 -18.42 9.53 -35.85
N GLY A 254 -17.80 8.48 -35.30
CA GLY A 254 -16.38 8.55 -34.91
C GLY A 254 -15.42 8.89 -36.07
N HIS A 255 -15.75 8.51 -37.31
CA HIS A 255 -14.93 8.85 -38.48
C HIS A 255 -15.10 10.32 -38.88
N GLU A 256 -16.31 10.86 -38.86
CA GLU A 256 -16.59 12.28 -39.12
C GLU A 256 -15.83 13.16 -38.13
N MET A 257 -15.85 12.78 -36.84
CA MET A 257 -15.09 13.50 -35.83
C MET A 257 -13.58 13.42 -36.08
N LYS A 258 -13.07 12.26 -36.49
CA LYS A 258 -11.66 12.08 -36.85
C LYS A 258 -11.26 12.95 -38.05
N GLU A 259 -12.13 13.05 -39.06
CA GLU A 259 -11.93 13.92 -40.22
C GLU A 259 -11.95 15.40 -39.81
N ARG A 260 -12.92 15.81 -38.98
CA ARG A 260 -13.01 17.17 -38.42
C ARG A 260 -11.75 17.56 -37.65
N LEU A 261 -11.21 16.64 -36.84
CA LEU A 261 -9.96 16.84 -36.10
C LEU A 261 -8.75 16.91 -37.03
N ASN A 262 -8.69 16.10 -38.09
CA ASN A 262 -7.59 16.14 -39.04
C ASN A 262 -7.61 17.39 -39.92
N GLY A 263 -8.78 17.91 -40.26
CA GLY A 263 -8.96 19.13 -41.04
C GLY A 263 -8.77 20.43 -40.24
N ASN A 264 -8.75 20.38 -38.91
CA ASN A 264 -8.62 21.56 -38.05
C ASN A 264 -7.60 21.33 -36.92
N PRO A 265 -6.34 21.78 -37.08
CA PRO A 265 -5.30 21.63 -36.06
C PRO A 265 -5.64 22.32 -34.72
N GLY A 266 -6.38 23.42 -34.75
CA GLY A 266 -6.81 24.14 -33.54
C GLY A 266 -7.83 23.32 -32.74
N LEU A 267 -8.86 22.80 -33.42
CA LEU A 267 -9.84 21.89 -32.81
C LEU A 267 -9.18 20.61 -32.30
N LYS A 268 -8.22 20.06 -33.06
CA LYS A 268 -7.45 18.89 -32.62
C LYS A 268 -6.74 19.16 -31.30
N ARG A 269 -6.10 20.31 -31.15
CA ARG A 269 -5.47 20.72 -29.89
C ARG A 269 -6.50 20.80 -28.77
N GLN A 270 -7.61 21.51 -28.99
CA GLN A 270 -8.69 21.64 -27.99
C GLN A 270 -9.27 20.29 -27.56
N TRP A 271 -9.46 19.35 -28.50
CA TRP A 271 -9.95 18.00 -28.21
C TRP A 271 -9.03 17.23 -27.25
N TRP A 272 -7.72 17.30 -27.49
CA TRP A 272 -6.74 16.65 -26.62
C TRP A 272 -6.49 17.40 -25.30
N GLU A 273 -6.84 18.70 -25.24
CA GLU A 273 -6.88 19.47 -24.00
C GLU A 273 -8.10 19.16 -23.12
N ILE A 274 -9.16 18.57 -23.67
CA ILE A 274 -10.30 18.08 -22.89
C ILE A 274 -9.87 16.82 -22.14
N GLU A 275 -9.67 17.00 -20.84
CA GLU A 275 -9.30 15.92 -19.94
C GLU A 275 -10.52 15.05 -19.61
N TYR A 276 -10.40 13.76 -19.87
CA TYR A 276 -11.40 12.76 -19.48
C TYR A 276 -11.01 12.16 -18.14
N VAL A 277 -11.76 12.51 -17.10
CA VAL A 277 -11.62 11.92 -15.76
C VAL A 277 -12.60 10.76 -15.63
N LYS A 278 -12.06 9.58 -15.31
CA LYS A 278 -12.86 8.40 -15.01
C LYS A 278 -13.53 8.56 -13.65
N PRO A 279 -14.67 7.89 -13.40
CA PRO A 279 -15.25 7.85 -12.07
C PRO A 279 -14.26 7.30 -11.03
N MET A 280 -14.44 7.73 -9.78
CA MET A 280 -13.55 7.39 -8.67
C MET A 280 -13.56 5.89 -8.40
N ASP A 281 -12.38 5.27 -8.41
CA ASP A 281 -12.13 3.95 -7.87
C ASP A 281 -11.44 4.09 -6.50
N PRO A 282 -12.15 3.86 -5.38
CA PRO A 282 -11.56 4.00 -4.05
C PRO A 282 -10.29 3.17 -3.83
N ARG A 283 -10.14 2.04 -4.53
CA ARG A 283 -8.97 1.17 -4.39
C ARG A 283 -7.73 1.78 -5.03
N GLU A 284 -7.88 2.27 -6.26
CA GLU A 284 -6.75 2.79 -7.03
C GLU A 284 -6.45 4.25 -6.65
N ASP A 285 -7.49 5.04 -6.44
CA ASP A 285 -7.41 6.48 -6.22
C ASP A 285 -7.20 6.85 -4.75
N CYS A 286 -7.99 6.29 -3.83
CA CYS A 286 -8.03 6.72 -2.43
C CYS A 286 -7.16 5.86 -1.49
N LEU A 287 -7.09 4.55 -1.72
CA LEU A 287 -6.42 3.62 -0.82
C LEU A 287 -4.90 3.61 -1.05
N ARG A 288 -4.16 4.06 -0.03
CA ARG A 288 -2.69 4.06 0.00
C ARG A 288 -2.19 3.37 1.25
N GLY A 289 -0.98 2.82 1.21
CA GLY A 289 -0.36 2.18 2.37
C GLY A 289 0.22 3.19 3.37
N GLY A 290 1.07 2.70 4.28
CA GLY A 290 1.93 3.55 5.09
C GLY A 290 2.97 4.30 4.25
N ARG A 291 3.51 5.39 4.80
CA ARG A 291 4.61 6.15 4.19
C ARG A 291 5.94 5.44 4.48
N THR A 292 6.75 5.23 3.46
CA THR A 292 8.13 4.73 3.61
C THR A 292 9.06 5.55 2.74
N GLU A 293 10.00 6.26 3.35
CA GLU A 293 10.84 7.24 2.65
C GLU A 293 12.12 7.57 3.44
N PRO A 294 13.30 7.52 2.81
CA PRO A 294 14.49 8.20 3.31
C PRO A 294 14.49 9.68 2.92
N PHE A 295 14.75 10.54 3.91
CA PHE A 295 14.91 11.99 3.77
C PHE A 295 16.39 12.40 3.69
N LYS A 296 17.28 11.52 4.14
CA LYS A 296 18.74 11.64 3.98
C LYS A 296 19.35 10.23 3.84
N LEU A 297 20.26 10.03 2.89
CA LEU A 297 20.81 8.70 2.58
C LEU A 297 22.00 8.31 3.46
N HIS A 298 22.74 9.25 4.01
CA HIS A 298 23.84 8.98 4.95
C HIS A 298 23.94 10.11 5.98
N HIS A 299 24.13 9.74 7.25
CA HIS A 299 24.37 10.71 8.32
C HIS A 299 25.29 10.12 9.39
N VAL A 300 26.34 10.86 9.74
CA VAL A 300 27.22 10.57 10.87
C VAL A 300 26.93 11.61 11.95
N CYS A 301 26.61 11.13 13.15
CA CYS A 301 26.25 12.00 14.25
C CYS A 301 27.49 12.64 14.89
N GLY A 302 27.47 13.96 15.10
CA GLY A 302 28.47 14.68 15.88
C GLY A 302 28.37 14.38 17.38
N ASN A 303 29.28 14.95 18.18
CA ASN A 303 29.25 14.79 19.64
C ASN A 303 28.09 15.54 20.30
N ASP A 304 27.52 16.53 19.63
CA ASP A 304 26.46 17.44 20.09
C ASP A 304 25.05 17.02 19.62
N ALA A 305 24.92 15.85 18.99
CA ALA A 305 23.66 15.32 18.50
C ALA A 305 23.48 13.82 18.83
N GLU A 306 22.25 13.35 18.71
CA GLU A 306 21.88 11.93 18.79
C GLU A 306 20.91 11.59 17.66
N ILE A 307 21.07 10.42 17.06
CA ILE A 307 20.08 9.84 16.16
C ILE A 307 19.08 9.02 16.99
N LEU A 308 17.81 9.37 16.90
CA LEU A 308 16.72 8.71 17.61
C LEU A 308 15.88 7.86 16.65
N TYR A 309 15.65 6.60 17.04
CA TYR A 309 14.75 5.69 16.35
C TYR A 309 13.55 5.39 17.27
N ILE A 310 12.41 5.96 16.89
CA ILE A 310 11.14 5.80 17.61
C ILE A 310 10.05 5.19 16.72
N ASP A 311 9.18 4.40 17.34
CA ASP A 311 8.08 3.65 16.71
C ASP A 311 6.75 3.89 17.43
N ILE A 312 5.66 4.03 16.68
CA ILE A 312 4.33 4.26 17.24
C ILE A 312 3.76 2.96 17.78
N VAL A 313 3.43 2.94 19.07
CA VAL A 313 2.84 1.77 19.72
C VAL A 313 1.48 1.45 19.08
N SER A 314 1.47 0.44 18.20
CA SER A 314 0.25 -0.09 17.56
C SER A 314 -0.58 0.97 16.82
N LEU A 315 0.06 1.63 15.83
CA LEU A 315 -0.52 2.70 15.00
C LEU A 315 -1.93 2.40 14.45
N TYR A 316 -2.12 1.27 13.75
CA TYR A 316 -3.43 0.97 13.15
C TYR A 316 -4.53 0.73 14.20
N PRO A 317 -4.32 -0.10 15.25
CA PRO A 317 -5.26 -0.19 16.36
C PRO A 317 -5.56 1.17 17.02
N TYR A 318 -4.55 2.02 17.21
CA TYR A 318 -4.74 3.35 17.77
C TYR A 318 -5.73 4.18 16.96
N VAL A 319 -5.50 4.33 15.64
CA VAL A 319 -6.37 5.15 14.81
C VAL A 319 -7.77 4.56 14.66
N MET A 320 -7.90 3.23 14.70
CA MET A 320 -9.21 2.57 14.73
C MET A 320 -9.99 2.87 16.02
N LYS A 321 -9.30 2.97 17.16
CA LYS A 321 -9.91 3.28 18.45
C LYS A 321 -10.22 4.78 18.63
N ALA A 322 -9.37 5.65 18.11
CA ALA A 322 -9.36 7.08 18.44
C ALA A 322 -10.06 7.97 17.40
N ARG A 323 -10.50 7.43 16.25
CA ARG A 323 -11.03 8.21 15.14
C ARG A 323 -12.42 7.72 14.73
N GLU A 324 -13.19 8.63 14.14
CA GLU A 324 -14.48 8.33 13.54
C GLU A 324 -14.36 7.77 12.13
N PHE A 325 -15.30 6.89 11.77
CA PHE A 325 -15.36 6.22 10.48
C PHE A 325 -16.73 6.39 9.82
N PRO A 326 -16.80 6.42 8.48
CA PRO A 326 -18.07 6.54 7.77
C PRO A 326 -18.93 5.29 7.96
N ILE A 327 -20.23 5.47 8.15
CA ILE A 327 -21.21 4.37 8.26
C ILE A 327 -22.39 4.60 7.30
N GLY A 328 -22.99 3.51 6.84
CA GLY A 328 -24.07 3.55 5.85
C GLY A 328 -23.59 3.86 4.43
N HIS A 329 -24.55 4.12 3.54
CA HIS A 329 -24.28 4.40 2.12
C HIS A 329 -23.90 5.88 1.93
N PRO A 330 -22.92 6.19 1.06
CA PRO A 330 -22.65 7.57 0.68
C PRO A 330 -23.68 8.11 -0.31
N THR A 331 -23.86 9.42 -0.29
CA THR A 331 -24.41 10.17 -1.43
C THR A 331 -23.28 10.42 -2.41
N ILE A 332 -23.47 10.03 -3.67
CA ILE A 332 -22.50 10.29 -4.73
C ILE A 332 -22.84 11.62 -5.38
N LEU A 333 -21.88 12.54 -5.38
CA LEU A 333 -22.00 13.87 -5.98
C LEU A 333 -20.98 14.01 -7.09
N THR A 334 -21.40 14.52 -8.23
CA THR A 334 -20.54 14.80 -9.40
C THR A 334 -20.81 16.22 -9.90
N ARG A 335 -20.10 16.66 -10.94
CA ARG A 335 -19.99 18.06 -11.38
C ARG A 335 -21.30 18.86 -11.39
N GLU A 336 -22.43 18.28 -11.75
CA GLU A 336 -23.74 18.93 -11.81
C GLU A 336 -24.38 19.22 -10.43
N THR A 337 -23.90 18.57 -9.37
CA THR A 337 -24.37 18.75 -7.98
C THR A 337 -23.30 19.34 -7.06
N LEU A 338 -22.07 19.48 -7.54
CA LEU A 338 -20.97 20.05 -6.77
C LEU A 338 -21.10 21.59 -6.71
N LEU A 339 -20.68 22.18 -5.60
CA LEU A 339 -20.71 23.62 -5.41
C LEU A 339 -19.53 24.29 -6.14
N ASP A 340 -19.78 25.44 -6.77
CA ASP A 340 -18.82 26.15 -7.64
C ASP A 340 -17.75 26.98 -6.89
N SER A 341 -17.61 26.85 -5.56
CA SER A 341 -16.67 27.67 -4.79
C SER A 341 -15.25 27.09 -4.84
N LEU A 342 -14.55 27.27 -5.97
CA LEU A 342 -13.15 26.90 -6.17
C LEU A 342 -12.29 28.13 -6.52
N PRO A 343 -10.98 28.12 -6.24
CA PRO A 343 -10.21 27.03 -5.63
C PRO A 343 -10.38 26.97 -4.10
N TRP A 344 -10.25 25.76 -3.53
CA TRP A 344 -10.10 25.61 -2.08
C TRP A 344 -8.65 25.85 -1.68
N THR A 345 -8.46 26.70 -0.69
CA THR A 345 -7.14 27.08 -0.15
C THR A 345 -7.06 26.88 1.37
N ARG A 346 -8.20 26.64 2.02
CA ARG A 346 -8.31 26.42 3.46
C ARG A 346 -9.22 25.22 3.74
N PRO A 347 -9.01 24.51 4.87
CA PRO A 347 -9.85 23.37 5.26
C PRO A 347 -11.36 23.67 5.25
N ASN A 348 -11.75 24.88 5.68
CA ASN A 348 -13.15 25.29 5.77
C ASN A 348 -13.82 25.51 4.39
N ASP A 349 -13.06 25.57 3.31
CA ASP A 349 -13.60 25.66 1.96
C ASP A 349 -14.20 24.30 1.52
N ASN A 350 -13.72 23.20 2.10
CA ASN A 350 -14.25 21.87 1.85
C ASN A 350 -15.47 21.58 2.74
N VAL A 351 -16.66 21.62 2.12
CA VAL A 351 -17.94 21.32 2.80
C VAL A 351 -18.28 19.82 2.81
N TYR A 352 -17.48 18.96 2.19
CA TYR A 352 -17.80 17.55 2.01
C TYR A 352 -17.01 16.65 2.97
N LYS A 353 -17.69 15.61 3.50
CA LYS A 353 -17.12 14.65 4.43
C LYS A 353 -17.15 13.23 3.85
N GLY A 354 -15.99 12.74 3.40
CA GLY A 354 -15.88 11.40 2.82
C GLY A 354 -14.68 11.22 1.89
N LEU A 355 -14.87 10.58 0.74
CA LEU A 355 -13.85 10.42 -0.30
C LEU A 355 -14.07 11.44 -1.41
N LEU A 356 -13.00 12.06 -1.91
CA LEU A 356 -13.07 13.09 -2.93
C LEU A 356 -12.05 12.82 -4.03
N LEU A 357 -12.51 12.77 -5.28
CA LEU A 357 -11.68 12.78 -6.49
C LEU A 357 -11.49 14.24 -6.91
N VAL A 358 -10.27 14.74 -6.75
CA VAL A 358 -9.96 16.17 -6.87
C VAL A 358 -8.73 16.41 -7.72
N ARG A 359 -8.65 17.59 -8.33
CA ARG A 359 -7.40 18.13 -8.87
C ARG A 359 -6.72 18.99 -7.81
N VAL A 360 -5.52 18.58 -7.42
CA VAL A 360 -4.71 19.30 -6.43
C VAL A 360 -3.50 19.96 -7.06
N VAL A 361 -3.16 21.15 -6.58
CA VAL A 361 -1.92 21.86 -6.89
C VAL A 361 -1.11 21.97 -5.59
N PRO A 362 0.07 21.34 -5.50
CA PRO A 362 0.93 21.50 -4.33
C PRO A 362 1.54 22.89 -4.23
N PRO A 363 1.94 23.34 -3.03
CA PRO A 363 2.79 24.52 -2.88
C PRO A 363 4.18 24.26 -3.48
N ALA A 364 4.91 25.33 -3.80
CA ALA A 364 6.24 25.24 -4.40
C ALA A 364 7.31 24.71 -3.43
N SER A 365 7.12 24.96 -2.13
CA SER A 365 7.91 24.49 -1.00
C SER A 365 6.97 24.17 0.17
N ILE A 366 7.41 23.40 1.18
CA ILE A 366 6.63 23.14 2.42
C ILE A 366 7.50 23.37 3.66
N ARG A 367 8.18 24.52 3.77
CA ARG A 367 8.82 25.02 5.03
C ARG A 367 9.57 23.95 5.86
N GLY A 368 10.40 23.12 5.24
CA GLY A 368 11.16 22.06 5.93
C GLY A 368 10.38 20.77 6.26
N LEU A 369 9.06 20.76 6.07
CA LEU A 369 8.23 19.57 6.23
C LEU A 369 8.23 18.70 4.97
N PRO A 370 8.11 17.37 5.14
CA PRO A 370 7.94 16.49 4.01
C PRO A 370 6.54 16.68 3.37
N PRO A 371 6.37 16.47 2.05
CA PRO A 371 5.06 16.60 1.42
C PRO A 371 4.06 15.58 1.94
N LEU A 372 2.78 15.97 1.95
CA LEU A 372 1.71 15.18 2.57
C LEU A 372 0.97 14.28 1.59
N LEU A 373 0.55 14.83 0.44
CA LEU A 373 -0.32 14.11 -0.48
C LEU A 373 0.46 13.12 -1.34
N GLY A 374 0.05 11.86 -1.28
CA GLY A 374 0.60 10.81 -2.13
C GLY A 374 0.08 10.90 -3.56
N TYR A 375 0.95 10.66 -4.53
CA TYR A 375 0.65 10.61 -5.97
C TYR A 375 1.21 9.30 -6.56
N ARG A 376 0.41 8.60 -7.38
CA ARG A 376 0.91 7.46 -8.16
C ARG A 376 1.36 7.95 -9.52
N THR A 377 2.65 7.81 -9.80
CA THR A 377 3.23 8.12 -11.11
C THR A 377 2.66 7.20 -12.20
N HIS A 378 2.85 7.55 -13.46
CA HIS A 378 2.37 6.76 -14.60
C HIS A 378 2.87 5.31 -14.62
N ASP A 379 4.02 5.02 -14.01
CA ASP A 379 4.55 3.66 -13.84
C ASP A 379 4.03 2.93 -12.59
N GLY A 380 3.05 3.51 -11.88
CA GLY A 380 2.32 2.92 -10.76
C GLY A 380 2.98 3.11 -9.38
N ARG A 381 4.10 3.83 -9.29
CA ARG A 381 4.82 4.03 -8.02
C ARG A 381 4.16 5.13 -7.20
N LEU A 382 3.95 4.85 -5.91
CA LEU A 382 3.50 5.86 -4.98
C LEU A 382 4.68 6.76 -4.55
N THR A 383 4.60 8.05 -4.78
CA THR A 383 5.53 9.10 -4.34
C THR A 383 4.78 10.18 -3.55
N PHE A 384 5.51 11.12 -2.93
CA PHE A 384 4.93 12.29 -2.25
C PHE A 384 5.55 13.58 -2.83
N PRO A 385 5.17 13.98 -4.06
CA PRO A 385 5.83 15.08 -4.77
C PRO A 385 5.14 16.43 -4.56
N LEU A 386 5.82 17.48 -5.03
CA LEU A 386 5.31 18.85 -5.21
C LEU A 386 5.03 19.20 -6.69
N CYS A 387 5.24 18.25 -7.60
CA CYS A 387 4.94 18.34 -9.02
C CYS A 387 4.74 16.94 -9.61
N ALA A 388 3.58 16.69 -10.25
CA ALA A 388 3.32 15.44 -10.96
C ALA A 388 4.34 15.18 -12.08
N ALA A 389 4.53 16.14 -12.99
CA ALA A 389 5.47 15.99 -14.10
C ALA A 389 6.91 15.63 -13.65
N CYS A 390 7.45 16.33 -12.64
CA CYS A 390 8.77 15.98 -12.10
C CYS A 390 8.82 14.57 -11.49
N ALA A 391 7.73 14.08 -10.90
CA ALA A 391 7.68 12.75 -10.32
C ALA A 391 7.62 11.66 -11.40
N ASP A 392 6.82 11.87 -12.45
CA ASP A 392 6.74 10.97 -13.60
C ASP A 392 8.09 10.89 -14.35
N ASP A 393 8.72 12.05 -14.57
CA ASP A 393 10.02 12.15 -15.27
C ASP A 393 11.22 11.86 -14.35
N ARG A 394 10.98 11.68 -13.04
CA ARG A 394 12.01 11.49 -11.99
C ARG A 394 13.10 12.57 -12.01
N GLN A 395 12.68 13.80 -12.23
CA GLN A 395 13.54 14.95 -12.47
C GLN A 395 14.52 15.22 -11.31
N GLN A 396 15.82 15.32 -11.62
CA GLN A 396 16.89 15.58 -10.64
C GLN A 396 17.38 17.04 -10.60
N HIS A 397 16.76 17.94 -11.37
CA HIS A 397 17.04 19.39 -11.37
C HIS A 397 15.84 20.20 -10.87
N GLN A 398 16.05 21.50 -10.64
CA GLN A 398 15.02 22.42 -10.16
C GLN A 398 13.79 22.44 -11.09
N CYS A 399 12.60 22.57 -10.51
CA CYS A 399 11.33 22.50 -11.23
C CYS A 399 10.93 23.84 -11.86
N HIS A 400 10.66 23.84 -13.17
CA HIS A 400 10.14 25.01 -13.91
C HIS A 400 8.72 24.80 -14.47
N HIS A 401 8.04 23.72 -14.08
CA HIS A 401 6.70 23.37 -14.56
C HIS A 401 5.60 24.36 -14.13
N SER A 402 4.63 24.61 -15.02
CA SER A 402 3.43 25.41 -14.70
C SER A 402 2.55 24.75 -13.62
N GLU A 403 1.65 25.50 -12.97
CA GLU A 403 0.70 24.91 -12.00
C GLU A 403 -0.10 23.75 -12.62
N LYS A 404 -0.51 23.86 -13.89
CA LYS A 404 -1.21 22.79 -14.61
C LYS A 404 -0.38 21.49 -14.67
N GLN A 405 0.91 21.59 -15.04
CA GLN A 405 1.83 20.45 -15.10
C GLN A 405 2.20 19.90 -13.70
N ARG A 406 2.17 20.77 -12.68
CA ARG A 406 2.42 20.37 -11.29
C ARG A 406 1.22 19.65 -10.68
N SER A 407 0.01 19.95 -11.15
CA SER A 407 -1.24 19.39 -10.64
C SER A 407 -1.48 17.94 -11.06
N TRP A 408 -2.32 17.23 -10.32
CA TRP A 408 -2.81 15.90 -10.70
C TRP A 408 -4.23 15.66 -10.20
N VAL A 409 -4.92 14.68 -10.80
CA VAL A 409 -6.21 14.17 -10.36
C VAL A 409 -6.03 12.86 -9.62
N THR A 410 -6.53 12.77 -8.40
CA THR A 410 -6.59 11.50 -7.65
C THR A 410 -7.56 11.62 -6.48
N GLY A 411 -7.83 10.49 -5.84
CA GLY A 411 -8.71 10.37 -4.70
C GLY A 411 -8.00 10.65 -3.37
N TYR A 412 -8.69 11.33 -2.46
CA TYR A 412 -8.24 11.54 -1.09
C TYR A 412 -9.40 11.38 -0.12
N THR A 413 -9.08 11.03 1.13
CA THR A 413 -10.02 11.25 2.22
C THR A 413 -10.10 12.75 2.52
N HIS A 414 -11.25 13.22 2.97
CA HIS A 414 -11.41 14.63 3.36
C HIS A 414 -10.42 15.04 4.46
N VAL A 415 -10.03 14.13 5.37
CA VAL A 415 -9.08 14.44 6.45
C VAL A 415 -7.65 14.67 5.94
N GLU A 416 -7.18 13.91 4.95
CA GLU A 416 -5.89 14.19 4.31
C GLU A 416 -5.93 15.45 3.48
N LEU A 417 -7.03 15.67 2.75
CA LEU A 417 -7.19 16.85 1.92
C LEU A 417 -7.23 18.13 2.76
N ASN A 418 -7.97 18.14 3.86
CA ASN A 418 -8.03 19.25 4.79
C ASN A 418 -6.65 19.54 5.39
N LYS A 419 -5.91 18.51 5.81
CA LYS A 419 -4.54 18.72 6.29
C LYS A 419 -3.62 19.26 5.20
N ALA A 420 -3.81 18.87 3.93
CA ALA A 420 -3.02 19.41 2.82
C ALA A 420 -3.31 20.90 2.58
N LEU A 421 -4.59 21.32 2.69
CA LEU A 421 -4.97 22.73 2.57
C LEU A 421 -4.29 23.59 3.66
N GLU A 422 -4.14 23.09 4.90
CA GLU A 422 -3.34 23.76 5.94
C GLU A 422 -1.87 23.96 5.55
N LEU A 423 -1.32 23.06 4.73
CA LEU A 423 0.07 23.07 4.28
C LEU A 423 0.27 23.87 2.98
N GLY A 424 -0.76 24.57 2.50
CA GLY A 424 -0.68 25.42 1.31
C GLY A 424 -0.95 24.72 -0.03
N TYR A 425 -1.48 23.48 0.00
CA TYR A 425 -2.04 22.88 -1.22
C TYR A 425 -3.31 23.63 -1.63
N LYS A 426 -3.65 23.56 -2.92
CA LYS A 426 -4.91 24.10 -3.46
C LYS A 426 -5.70 22.99 -4.14
N VAL A 427 -7.02 22.98 -3.98
CA VAL A 427 -7.92 22.20 -4.84
C VAL A 427 -8.47 23.12 -5.91
N ILE A 428 -8.25 22.80 -7.18
CA ILE A 428 -8.67 23.65 -8.31
C ILE A 428 -9.80 23.03 -9.12
N ASP A 429 -10.12 21.75 -8.89
CA ASP A 429 -11.26 21.06 -9.50
C ASP A 429 -11.72 19.92 -8.59
N VAL A 430 -13.01 19.62 -8.58
CA VAL A 430 -13.62 18.51 -7.84
C VAL A 430 -14.46 17.72 -8.84
N HIS A 431 -14.12 16.45 -9.02
CA HIS A 431 -14.73 15.61 -10.07
C HIS A 431 -15.84 14.73 -9.52
N GLU A 432 -15.63 14.13 -8.35
CA GLU A 432 -16.58 13.22 -7.71
C GLU A 432 -16.37 13.23 -6.19
N VAL A 433 -17.47 13.18 -5.43
CA VAL A 433 -17.46 13.12 -3.98
C VAL A 433 -18.38 12.00 -3.50
N TRP A 434 -17.87 11.16 -2.60
CA TRP A 434 -18.68 10.21 -1.84
C TRP A 434 -18.90 10.80 -0.46
N HIS A 435 -20.02 11.49 -0.28
CA HIS A 435 -20.36 12.17 0.96
C HIS A 435 -21.06 11.22 1.92
N TYR A 436 -20.61 11.17 3.18
CA TYR A 436 -21.22 10.37 4.24
C TYR A 436 -21.83 11.27 5.30
N GLU A 437 -23.16 11.20 5.44
CA GLU A 437 -23.91 11.94 6.46
C GLU A 437 -23.64 11.42 7.89
N ARG A 438 -23.40 10.11 8.01
CA ARG A 438 -23.26 9.43 9.31
C ARG A 438 -21.85 8.91 9.53
N TRP A 439 -21.36 9.15 10.74
CA TRP A 439 -20.03 8.77 11.20
C TRP A 439 -20.11 8.21 12.62
N ASP A 440 -19.27 7.23 12.92
CA ASP A 440 -19.23 6.58 14.22
C ASP A 440 -17.80 6.65 14.82
N PRO A 441 -17.61 7.37 15.94
CA PRO A 441 -16.32 7.45 16.66
C PRO A 441 -15.96 6.18 17.43
N ASP A 442 -16.92 5.31 17.72
CA ASP A 442 -16.74 4.14 18.56
C ASP A 442 -16.79 2.82 17.77
N LEU A 443 -16.93 2.87 16.43
CA LEU A 443 -17.09 1.72 15.52
C LEU A 443 -16.15 0.54 15.83
N PHE A 444 -14.86 0.82 16.09
CA PHE A 444 -13.87 -0.21 16.40
C PHE A 444 -13.40 -0.21 17.85
N LYS A 445 -13.85 0.74 18.69
CA LYS A 445 -13.31 0.96 20.03
C LYS A 445 -13.45 -0.26 20.93
N GLY A 446 -14.63 -0.89 20.96
CA GLY A 446 -14.86 -2.13 21.73
C GLY A 446 -13.96 -3.29 21.27
N TYR A 447 -13.80 -3.44 19.95
CA TYR A 447 -12.94 -4.47 19.36
C TYR A 447 -11.47 -4.26 19.73
N VAL A 448 -10.96 -3.03 19.52
CA VAL A 448 -9.57 -2.69 19.83
C VAL A 448 -9.29 -2.82 21.32
N ASN A 449 -10.17 -2.30 22.19
CA ASN A 449 -10.01 -2.38 23.64
C ASN A 449 -9.90 -3.84 24.10
N THR A 450 -10.71 -4.73 23.53
CA THR A 450 -10.66 -6.17 23.85
C THR A 450 -9.31 -6.78 23.50
N PHE A 451 -8.85 -6.62 22.25
CA PHE A 451 -7.62 -7.29 21.81
C PHE A 451 -6.34 -6.62 22.30
N VAL A 452 -6.34 -5.30 22.50
CA VAL A 452 -5.22 -4.60 23.15
C VAL A 452 -5.14 -4.97 24.63
N GLY A 453 -6.29 -5.06 25.33
CA GLY A 453 -6.35 -5.53 26.71
C GLY A 453 -5.83 -6.96 26.87
N LEU A 454 -6.29 -7.88 26.02
CA LEU A 454 -5.79 -9.27 26.00
C LEU A 454 -4.29 -9.35 25.71
N LYS A 455 -3.81 -8.57 24.73
CA LYS A 455 -2.38 -8.46 24.39
C LYS A 455 -1.58 -7.98 25.61
N GLN A 456 -2.10 -7.01 26.38
CA GLN A 456 -1.42 -6.48 27.54
C GLN A 456 -1.40 -7.47 28.71
N GLN A 457 -2.54 -8.08 29.05
CA GLN A 457 -2.62 -9.11 30.09
C GLN A 457 -1.67 -10.28 29.80
N ALA A 458 -1.62 -10.72 28.55
CA ALA A 458 -0.75 -11.82 28.10
C ALA A 458 0.75 -11.45 28.05
N SER A 459 1.11 -10.18 28.25
CA SER A 459 2.51 -9.75 28.33
C SER A 459 3.12 -9.99 29.72
N GLY A 460 2.30 -10.31 30.72
CA GLY A 460 2.71 -10.37 32.11
C GLY A 460 2.91 -8.99 32.73
N TRP A 461 3.43 -8.99 33.96
CA TRP A 461 3.70 -7.76 34.70
C TRP A 461 4.94 -7.04 34.16
N PRO A 462 4.90 -5.70 34.01
CA PRO A 462 6.10 -4.92 33.68
C PRO A 462 7.21 -5.10 34.71
N GLN A 463 8.46 -4.87 34.28
CA GLN A 463 9.60 -4.88 35.18
C GLN A 463 9.42 -3.84 36.30
N GLY A 464 9.63 -4.24 37.55
CA GLY A 464 9.43 -3.39 38.72
C GLY A 464 7.99 -3.35 39.27
N CYS A 465 7.05 -4.12 38.71
CA CYS A 465 5.70 -4.30 39.26
C CYS A 465 5.57 -5.61 40.06
N GLU A 466 6.15 -5.65 41.26
CA GLU A 466 6.20 -6.86 42.10
C GLU A 466 5.14 -6.85 43.21
N THR A 467 5.02 -5.72 43.91
CA THR A 467 4.10 -5.51 45.04
C THR A 467 2.65 -5.31 44.59
N LEU A 468 1.71 -5.52 45.51
CA LEU A 468 0.27 -5.33 45.23
C LEU A 468 -0.03 -3.87 44.86
N GLU A 469 0.59 -2.92 45.55
CA GLU A 469 0.43 -1.48 45.33
C GLU A 469 0.95 -1.07 43.94
N GLN A 470 2.12 -1.57 43.54
CA GLN A 470 2.65 -1.32 42.19
C GLN A 470 1.74 -1.88 41.10
N LYS A 471 1.22 -3.09 41.31
CA LYS A 471 0.27 -3.73 40.39
C LYS A 471 -1.02 -2.94 40.28
N GLN A 472 -1.61 -2.51 41.40
CA GLN A 472 -2.81 -1.68 41.42
C GLN A 472 -2.59 -0.33 40.75
N ARG A 473 -1.46 0.33 41.03
CA ARG A 473 -1.10 1.58 40.38
C ARG A 473 -0.97 1.42 38.87
N TYR A 474 -0.27 0.38 38.41
CA TYR A 474 -0.14 0.09 36.98
C TYR A 474 -1.50 -0.14 36.30
N LEU A 475 -2.41 -0.88 36.95
CA LEU A 475 -3.76 -1.11 36.43
C LEU A 475 -4.56 0.20 36.34
N ALA A 476 -4.49 1.05 37.35
CA ALA A 476 -5.16 2.34 37.38
C ALA A 476 -4.60 3.31 36.32
N GLU A 477 -3.27 3.37 36.18
CA GLU A 477 -2.59 4.16 35.15
C GLU A 477 -2.97 3.67 33.75
N PHE A 478 -2.99 2.35 33.52
CA PHE A 478 -3.39 1.79 32.24
C PHE A 478 -4.86 2.09 31.92
N GLU A 479 -5.77 1.98 32.90
CA GLU A 479 -7.18 2.35 32.71
C GLU A 479 -7.35 3.85 32.45
N GLN A 480 -6.60 4.71 33.14
CA GLN A 480 -6.63 6.15 32.94
C GLN A 480 -6.12 6.57 31.56
N VAL A 481 -5.01 5.98 31.11
CA VAL A 481 -4.35 6.36 29.86
C VAL A 481 -5.01 5.69 28.65
N GLU A 482 -5.38 4.41 28.77
CA GLU A 482 -5.94 3.65 27.65
C GLU A 482 -7.46 3.59 27.66
N GLY A 483 -8.13 3.86 28.79
CA GLY A 483 -9.56 3.56 28.92
C GLY A 483 -9.87 2.06 28.80
N ILE A 484 -8.90 1.20 29.14
CA ILE A 484 -9.03 -0.26 29.10
C ILE A 484 -8.81 -0.79 30.51
N ARG A 485 -9.84 -1.39 31.09
CA ARG A 485 -9.74 -2.03 32.40
C ARG A 485 -9.16 -3.44 32.25
N LEU A 486 -7.98 -3.66 32.83
CA LEU A 486 -7.35 -4.98 32.88
C LEU A 486 -7.77 -5.74 34.15
N GLU A 487 -7.88 -7.05 34.05
CA GLU A 487 -8.18 -7.93 35.18
C GLU A 487 -6.88 -8.45 35.79
N MET A 488 -6.60 -8.05 37.05
CA MET A 488 -5.38 -8.43 37.77
C MET A 488 -5.10 -9.94 37.75
N ALA A 489 -6.14 -10.76 37.89
CA ALA A 489 -6.03 -12.22 37.92
C ALA A 489 -5.65 -12.83 36.56
N LYS A 490 -5.80 -12.10 35.45
CA LYS A 490 -5.50 -12.55 34.09
C LYS A 490 -4.15 -12.04 33.58
N VAL A 491 -3.44 -11.21 34.34
CA VAL A 491 -2.11 -10.70 33.95
C VAL A 491 -1.07 -11.79 34.20
N GLU A 492 -0.73 -12.52 33.13
CA GLU A 492 0.21 -13.63 33.14
C GLU A 492 0.98 -13.66 31.82
N PHE A 493 2.27 -13.96 31.87
CA PHE A 493 3.08 -14.08 30.66
C PHE A 493 2.62 -15.27 29.81
N ASN A 494 2.00 -14.98 28.67
CA ASN A 494 1.48 -15.97 27.73
C ASN A 494 1.82 -15.57 26.28
N PRO A 495 2.94 -16.07 25.73
CA PRO A 495 3.40 -15.65 24.40
C PRO A 495 2.44 -16.05 23.27
N GLY A 496 1.72 -17.16 23.42
CA GLY A 496 0.74 -17.63 22.44
C GLY A 496 -0.48 -16.71 22.36
N LEU A 497 -1.10 -16.40 23.50
CA LEU A 497 -2.23 -15.48 23.58
C LEU A 497 -1.84 -14.07 23.14
N ARG A 498 -0.66 -13.59 23.54
CA ARG A 498 -0.12 -12.31 23.09
C ARG A 498 -0.01 -12.22 21.58
N MET A 499 0.50 -13.28 20.94
CA MET A 499 0.61 -13.35 19.48
C MET A 499 -0.76 -13.29 18.80
N ILE A 500 -1.73 -14.07 19.29
CA ILE A 500 -3.10 -14.11 18.75
C ILE A 500 -3.75 -12.74 18.87
N ALA A 501 -3.74 -12.15 20.06
CA ALA A 501 -4.34 -10.85 20.32
C ALA A 501 -3.71 -9.74 19.45
N LYS A 502 -2.38 -9.74 19.31
CA LYS A 502 -1.66 -8.81 18.42
C LYS A 502 -2.08 -8.97 16.96
N ILE A 503 -2.19 -10.21 16.47
CA ILE A 503 -2.58 -10.48 15.08
C ILE A 503 -4.01 -10.02 14.82
N LEU A 504 -4.96 -10.33 15.71
CA LEU A 504 -6.36 -9.93 15.54
C LEU A 504 -6.50 -8.40 15.56
N ALA A 505 -5.84 -7.71 16.50
CA ALA A 505 -5.84 -6.25 16.55
C ALA A 505 -5.31 -5.59 15.25
N ASN A 506 -4.26 -6.15 14.64
CA ASN A 506 -3.58 -5.52 13.50
C ASN A 506 -4.14 -5.91 12.12
N SER A 507 -4.76 -7.09 11.98
CA SER A 507 -5.09 -7.67 10.67
C SER A 507 -6.48 -7.31 10.13
N LEU A 508 -7.34 -6.72 10.97
CA LEU A 508 -8.74 -6.43 10.64
C LEU A 508 -8.89 -5.51 9.42
N TRP A 509 -8.27 -4.34 9.43
CA TRP A 509 -8.49 -3.34 8.36
C TRP A 509 -8.04 -3.85 6.99
N GLY A 510 -6.97 -4.65 6.93
CA GLY A 510 -6.46 -5.20 5.67
C GLY A 510 -7.46 -6.16 5.01
N LYS A 511 -8.33 -6.80 5.80
CA LYS A 511 -9.41 -7.65 5.29
C LYS A 511 -10.53 -6.84 4.61
N LEU A 512 -10.80 -5.62 5.10
CA LEU A 512 -11.77 -4.70 4.50
C LEU A 512 -11.33 -4.17 3.13
N ALA A 513 -10.04 -4.32 2.78
CA ALA A 513 -9.48 -3.90 1.50
C ALA A 513 -8.92 -5.07 0.68
N GLN A 514 -9.41 -6.29 0.89
CA GLN A 514 -8.90 -7.46 0.20
C GLN A 514 -9.02 -7.29 -1.32
N ARG A 515 -7.91 -7.51 -2.03
CA ARG A 515 -7.86 -7.44 -3.49
C ARG A 515 -8.62 -8.60 -4.13
N VAL A 516 -9.26 -8.32 -5.26
CA VAL A 516 -9.87 -9.30 -6.16
C VAL A 516 -8.93 -9.65 -7.31
N GLY A 517 -9.21 -10.74 -8.02
CA GLY A 517 -8.48 -11.08 -9.26
C GLY A 517 -7.06 -11.61 -9.06
N GLY A 518 -6.77 -12.19 -7.89
CA GLY A 518 -5.55 -12.96 -7.69
C GLY A 518 -5.51 -14.22 -8.57
N THR A 519 -4.32 -14.76 -8.78
CA THR A 519 -4.17 -16.06 -9.44
C THR A 519 -4.72 -17.17 -8.55
N GLU A 520 -5.62 -17.97 -9.11
CA GLU A 520 -6.24 -19.13 -8.47
C GLU A 520 -5.69 -20.42 -9.07
N ILE A 521 -5.56 -21.45 -8.24
CA ILE A 521 -5.26 -22.81 -8.69
C ILE A 521 -6.56 -23.61 -8.60
N ARG A 522 -7.04 -24.11 -9.73
CA ARG A 522 -8.18 -25.03 -9.81
C ARG A 522 -7.68 -26.42 -10.19
N TYR A 523 -8.38 -27.44 -9.72
CA TYR A 523 -8.09 -28.82 -10.05
C TYR A 523 -9.29 -29.39 -10.81
N ALA A 524 -9.04 -30.00 -11.96
CA ALA A 524 -10.02 -30.76 -12.71
C ALA A 524 -9.67 -32.24 -12.61
N ARG A 525 -10.66 -33.09 -12.35
CA ARG A 525 -10.50 -34.55 -12.27
C ARG A 525 -11.08 -35.29 -13.46
N THR A 526 -11.76 -34.58 -14.35
CA THR A 526 -12.35 -35.13 -15.56
C THR A 526 -12.07 -34.21 -16.75
N PRO A 527 -12.06 -34.74 -17.98
CA PRO A 527 -11.93 -33.91 -19.19
C PRO A 527 -13.01 -32.81 -19.26
N ALA A 528 -14.24 -33.11 -18.82
CA ALA A 528 -15.33 -32.13 -18.83
C ALA A 528 -15.05 -30.93 -17.90
N GLU A 529 -14.58 -31.19 -16.67
CA GLU A 529 -14.18 -30.12 -15.73
C GLU A 529 -13.00 -29.31 -16.29
N PHE A 530 -12.06 -29.97 -16.95
CA PHE A 530 -10.90 -29.32 -17.56
C PHE A 530 -11.32 -28.35 -18.68
N HIS A 531 -12.15 -28.83 -19.62
CA HIS A 531 -12.71 -28.00 -20.69
C HIS A 531 -13.55 -26.84 -20.14
N GLN A 532 -14.37 -27.09 -19.12
CA GLN A 532 -15.17 -26.05 -18.47
C GLN A 532 -14.30 -24.91 -17.91
N ILE A 533 -13.13 -25.22 -17.34
CA ILE A 533 -12.20 -24.20 -16.83
C ILE A 533 -11.56 -23.42 -17.99
N LEU A 534 -11.14 -24.10 -19.05
CA LEU A 534 -10.47 -23.46 -20.19
C LEU A 534 -11.40 -22.57 -21.03
N GLU A 535 -12.65 -22.98 -21.16
CA GLU A 535 -13.65 -22.32 -21.99
C GLU A 535 -14.47 -21.27 -21.21
N ASP A 536 -14.23 -21.12 -19.90
CA ASP A 536 -14.89 -20.11 -19.08
C ASP A 536 -14.51 -18.69 -19.57
N PRO A 537 -15.46 -17.93 -20.15
CA PRO A 537 -15.17 -16.63 -20.73
C PRO A 537 -14.77 -15.59 -19.66
N THR A 538 -15.02 -15.87 -18.37
CA THR A 538 -14.70 -15.00 -17.25
C THR A 538 -13.26 -15.16 -16.73
N LEU A 539 -12.55 -16.19 -17.20
CA LEU A 539 -11.20 -16.53 -16.75
C LEU A 539 -10.16 -16.27 -17.84
N ASP A 540 -8.99 -15.81 -17.42
CA ASP A 540 -7.74 -15.98 -18.15
C ASP A 540 -7.11 -17.28 -17.69
N THR A 541 -6.96 -18.26 -18.58
CA THR A 541 -6.11 -19.42 -18.30
C THR A 541 -4.66 -19.02 -18.48
N LEU A 542 -3.89 -19.05 -17.39
CA LEU A 542 -2.48 -18.66 -17.38
C LEU A 542 -1.55 -19.86 -17.61
N ASP A 543 -1.90 -21.03 -17.04
CA ASP A 543 -1.11 -22.25 -17.15
C ASP A 543 -1.95 -23.50 -16.82
N PHE A 544 -1.52 -24.69 -17.25
CA PHE A 544 -2.08 -25.95 -16.76
C PHE A 544 -1.06 -27.09 -16.74
N ALA A 545 -1.25 -28.09 -15.88
CA ALA A 545 -0.36 -29.24 -15.79
C ALA A 545 -1.12 -30.52 -15.44
N HIS A 546 -0.86 -31.59 -16.17
CA HIS A 546 -1.34 -32.93 -15.82
C HIS A 546 -0.54 -33.45 -14.63
N VAL A 547 -1.12 -33.40 -13.42
CA VAL A 547 -0.44 -33.80 -12.18
C VAL A 547 -0.46 -35.33 -12.02
N SER A 548 -1.55 -35.97 -12.44
CA SER A 548 -1.68 -37.43 -12.57
C SER A 548 -2.64 -37.76 -13.72
N GLU A 549 -2.83 -39.05 -14.01
CA GLU A 549 -3.81 -39.52 -15.01
C GLU A 549 -5.25 -39.07 -14.71
N GLU A 550 -5.56 -38.73 -13.45
CA GLU A 550 -6.89 -38.36 -12.98
C GLU A 550 -6.97 -36.90 -12.47
N MET A 551 -5.93 -36.09 -12.67
CA MET A 551 -5.91 -34.74 -12.10
C MET A 551 -5.10 -33.75 -12.91
N ASP A 552 -5.79 -32.72 -13.37
CA ASP A 552 -5.23 -31.54 -14.00
C ASP A 552 -5.22 -30.37 -13.02
N ARG A 553 -4.10 -29.66 -12.98
CA ARG A 553 -3.96 -28.41 -12.25
C ARG A 553 -4.02 -27.27 -13.24
N CYS A 554 -5.03 -26.42 -13.14
CA CYS A 554 -5.19 -25.22 -13.96
C CYS A 554 -4.90 -23.97 -13.13
N VAL A 555 -4.03 -23.11 -13.62
CA VAL A 555 -3.73 -21.80 -13.05
C VAL A 555 -4.53 -20.77 -13.83
N VAL A 556 -5.50 -20.15 -13.16
CA VAL A 556 -6.44 -19.22 -13.78
C VAL A 556 -6.42 -17.89 -13.04
N ARG A 557 -6.91 -16.85 -13.70
CA ARG A 557 -7.14 -15.54 -13.09
C ARG A 557 -8.48 -15.01 -13.59
N LYS A 558 -9.31 -14.50 -12.69
CA LYS A 558 -10.57 -13.87 -13.11
C LYS A 558 -10.27 -12.57 -13.86
N LYS A 559 -10.85 -12.41 -15.05
CA LYS A 559 -10.75 -11.18 -15.84
C LYS A 559 -11.31 -10.00 -15.04
N ALA A 560 -10.69 -8.83 -15.15
CA ALA A 560 -11.02 -7.65 -14.36
C ALA A 560 -12.52 -7.25 -14.48
N GLU A 561 -13.08 -7.40 -15.68
CA GLU A 561 -14.49 -7.12 -16.00
C GLU A 561 -15.48 -7.99 -15.20
N PHE A 562 -15.05 -9.18 -14.80
CA PHE A 562 -15.84 -10.17 -14.07
C PHE A 562 -15.42 -10.29 -12.60
N ALA A 563 -14.44 -9.49 -12.16
CA ALA A 563 -13.97 -9.48 -10.79
C ALA A 563 -15.04 -8.84 -9.88
N THR A 564 -15.58 -9.65 -8.97
CA THR A 564 -16.56 -9.22 -7.97
C THR A 564 -15.84 -8.93 -6.67
N ALA A 565 -16.15 -7.78 -6.07
CA ALA A 565 -15.72 -7.44 -4.71
C ALA A 565 -16.07 -8.59 -3.75
N PRO A 566 -15.17 -8.99 -2.84
CA PRO A 566 -15.51 -9.89 -1.75
C PRO A 566 -16.53 -9.17 -0.84
N GLU A 567 -17.53 -9.88 -0.35
CA GLU A 567 -18.58 -9.35 0.54
C GLU A 567 -18.02 -8.62 1.78
N THR A 568 -16.77 -8.92 2.14
CA THR A 568 -16.03 -8.34 3.25
C THR A 568 -15.46 -6.94 2.98
N ASN A 569 -15.49 -6.45 1.74
CA ASN A 569 -14.85 -5.20 1.39
C ASN A 569 -15.62 -3.98 1.87
N CYS A 570 -14.91 -3.08 2.54
CA CYS A 570 -15.35 -1.74 2.87
C CYS A 570 -14.18 -0.78 2.63
N LEU A 571 -13.96 -0.44 1.35
CA LEU A 571 -12.82 0.36 0.90
C LEU A 571 -12.75 1.75 1.53
N PRO A 572 -13.86 2.50 1.70
CA PRO A 572 -13.83 3.80 2.35
C PRO A 572 -13.24 3.73 3.76
N VAL A 573 -13.70 2.78 4.58
CA VAL A 573 -13.18 2.59 5.94
C VAL A 573 -11.70 2.24 5.93
N ALA A 574 -11.26 1.34 5.04
CA ALA A 574 -9.84 1.02 4.91
C ALA A 574 -8.99 2.23 4.45
N ALA A 575 -9.51 3.06 3.55
CA ALA A 575 -8.87 4.31 3.13
C ALA A 575 -8.72 5.27 4.33
N PHE A 576 -9.76 5.41 5.16
CA PHE A 576 -9.70 6.21 6.40
C PHE A 576 -8.70 5.65 7.41
N VAL A 577 -8.64 4.34 7.65
CA VAL A 577 -7.66 3.73 8.57
C VAL A 577 -6.23 4.11 8.16
N THR A 578 -5.89 3.94 6.87
CA THR A 578 -4.54 4.25 6.38
C THR A 578 -4.25 5.75 6.33
N SER A 579 -5.26 6.57 6.02
CA SER A 579 -5.16 8.03 6.02
C SER A 579 -4.91 8.58 7.43
N TYR A 580 -5.69 8.16 8.43
CA TYR A 580 -5.44 8.52 9.82
C TYR A 580 -4.08 8.06 10.30
N ALA A 581 -3.64 6.86 9.92
CA ALA A 581 -2.32 6.35 10.27
C ALA A 581 -1.19 7.25 9.71
N ARG A 582 -1.30 7.65 8.43
CA ARG A 582 -0.35 8.59 7.82
C ARG A 582 -0.38 9.96 8.48
N LEU A 583 -1.56 10.51 8.78
CA LEU A 583 -1.71 11.80 9.46
C LEU A 583 -1.15 11.77 10.88
N HIS A 584 -1.30 10.66 11.59
CA HIS A 584 -0.76 10.49 12.95
C HIS A 584 0.77 10.45 12.93
N LEU A 585 1.38 9.69 12.00
CA LEU A 585 2.82 9.73 11.76
C LEU A 585 3.29 11.13 11.34
N TYR A 586 2.53 11.80 10.47
CA TYR A 586 2.84 13.15 10.00
C TYR A 586 2.87 14.16 11.16
N GLY A 587 1.96 14.05 12.13
CA GLY A 587 1.98 14.89 13.33
C GLY A 587 3.30 14.80 14.11
N TYR A 588 3.90 13.61 14.19
CA TYR A 588 5.23 13.46 14.80
C TYR A 588 6.35 14.00 13.92
N MET A 589 6.25 13.90 12.59
CA MET A 589 7.19 14.57 11.68
C MET A 589 7.14 16.09 11.83
N GLN A 590 5.96 16.66 12.05
CA GLN A 590 5.81 18.08 12.37
C GLN A 590 6.49 18.43 13.70
N GLN A 591 6.28 17.64 14.74
CA GLN A 591 6.97 17.84 16.02
C GLN A 591 8.49 17.81 15.87
N VAL A 592 9.05 16.88 15.08
CA VAL A 592 10.50 16.84 14.78
C VAL A 592 10.96 18.14 14.12
N ASN A 593 10.20 18.64 13.14
CA ASN A 593 10.52 19.91 12.49
C ASN A 593 10.43 21.10 13.46
N ASP A 594 9.40 21.13 14.32
CA ASP A 594 9.16 22.22 15.27
C ASP A 594 10.27 22.35 16.33
N ILE A 595 10.89 21.23 16.73
CA ILE A 595 12.06 21.22 17.62
C ILE A 595 13.39 21.45 16.87
N GLY A 596 13.35 21.69 15.56
CA GLY A 596 14.54 21.86 14.73
C GLY A 596 15.34 20.57 14.49
N GLY A 597 14.70 19.41 14.65
CA GLY A 597 15.30 18.10 14.36
C GLY A 597 15.32 17.80 12.86
N GLN A 598 16.28 16.98 12.43
CA GLN A 598 16.41 16.58 11.03
C GLN A 598 15.85 15.17 10.82
N LEU A 599 14.79 15.02 10.03
CA LEU A 599 14.29 13.70 9.63
C LEU A 599 15.33 12.99 8.76
N LEU A 600 15.60 11.71 9.07
CA LEU A 600 16.46 10.84 8.26
C LEU A 600 15.63 9.81 7.49
N TYR A 601 14.61 9.22 8.12
CA TYR A 601 13.84 8.13 7.53
C TYR A 601 12.47 7.96 8.21
N CYS A 602 11.51 7.39 7.49
CA CYS A 602 10.29 6.83 8.08
C CYS A 602 9.87 5.51 7.42
N ASP A 603 9.24 4.62 8.18
CA ASP A 603 8.53 3.44 7.64
C ASP A 603 7.27 3.15 8.46
N THR A 604 6.12 3.53 7.89
CA THR A 604 4.75 3.27 8.35
C THR A 604 4.39 3.85 9.72
N ASP A 605 5.01 3.33 10.78
CA ASP A 605 4.82 3.66 12.19
C ASP A 605 6.10 4.16 12.85
N SER A 606 7.23 4.14 12.16
CA SER A 606 8.51 4.60 12.70
C SER A 606 9.05 5.86 12.04
N ILE A 607 9.80 6.65 12.82
CA ILE A 607 10.66 7.73 12.34
C ILE A 607 12.08 7.60 12.93
N ILE A 608 13.06 7.94 12.10
CA ILE A 608 14.46 8.10 12.50
C ILE A 608 14.84 9.56 12.23
N TYR A 609 15.33 10.26 13.25
CA TYR A 609 15.67 11.67 13.14
C TYR A 609 16.88 12.02 14.01
N VAL A 610 17.52 13.15 13.69
CA VAL A 610 18.61 13.74 14.46
C VAL A 610 18.03 14.75 15.43
N ALA A 611 18.34 14.59 16.72
CA ALA A 611 18.04 15.54 17.78
C ALA A 611 19.34 16.15 18.31
N ARG A 612 19.33 17.45 18.66
CA ARG A 612 20.45 18.08 19.38
C ARG A 612 20.51 17.60 20.82
N GLN A 613 21.70 17.31 21.34
CA GLN A 613 21.86 16.95 22.75
C GLN A 613 21.41 18.11 23.65
N GLY A 614 20.56 17.79 24.64
CA GLY A 614 19.96 18.78 25.53
C GLY A 614 18.84 19.63 24.91
N GLY A 615 18.54 19.44 23.62
CA GLY A 615 17.34 19.99 22.98
C GLY A 615 16.08 19.21 23.38
N GLY A 616 14.91 19.80 23.15
CA GLY A 616 13.64 19.07 23.28
C GLY A 616 13.59 17.90 22.30
N GLY A 617 13.02 16.77 22.71
CA GLY A 617 12.74 15.61 21.85
C GLY A 617 11.25 15.47 21.57
N VAL A 618 10.90 14.61 20.61
CA VAL A 618 9.50 14.16 20.44
C VAL A 618 9.03 13.51 21.74
N VAL A 619 7.79 13.78 22.15
CA VAL A 619 7.22 13.20 23.38
C VAL A 619 7.14 11.67 23.25
N GLU A 620 7.89 10.98 24.11
CA GLU A 620 7.95 9.53 24.17
C GLU A 620 6.95 8.96 25.19
N GLY A 621 6.47 7.74 24.94
CA GLY A 621 5.62 7.01 25.88
C GLY A 621 5.28 5.59 25.43
N GLU A 622 4.72 4.81 26.35
CA GLU A 622 4.44 3.38 26.17
C GLU A 622 2.98 3.10 25.80
N ALA A 623 2.12 4.13 25.81
CA ALA A 623 0.70 3.98 25.52
C ALA A 623 0.40 3.92 24.02
N LEU A 624 -0.77 3.40 23.68
CA LEU A 624 -1.28 3.24 22.34
C LEU A 624 -1.27 4.58 21.58
N GLY A 625 -0.60 4.58 20.42
CA GLY A 625 -0.45 5.77 19.59
C GLY A 625 0.71 6.70 19.99
N GLN A 626 1.41 6.44 21.10
CA GLN A 626 2.61 7.19 21.48
C GLN A 626 3.87 6.65 20.79
N MET A 627 4.92 7.45 20.76
CA MET A 627 6.23 7.09 20.23
C MET A 627 7.10 6.42 21.30
N LYS A 628 7.65 5.25 21.00
CA LYS A 628 8.54 4.51 21.88
C LYS A 628 9.90 4.34 21.23
N ARG A 629 11.00 4.48 22.00
CA ARG A 629 12.35 4.13 21.53
C ARG A 629 12.45 2.63 21.19
N GLU A 630 12.94 2.35 20.00
CA GLU A 630 13.20 0.98 19.55
C GLU A 630 14.44 0.39 20.24
N ILE A 631 15.45 1.22 20.51
CA ILE A 631 16.72 0.81 21.18
C ILE A 631 17.05 1.69 22.40
N PRO A 632 16.29 1.60 23.50
CA PRO A 632 16.37 2.54 24.63
C PRO A 632 17.72 2.54 25.38
N THR A 633 18.50 1.46 25.30
CA THR A 633 19.78 1.33 26.03
C THR A 633 21.00 1.74 25.19
N ARG A 634 20.80 2.20 23.94
CA ARG A 634 21.88 2.38 22.96
C ARG A 634 21.74 3.69 22.22
N ARG A 635 22.88 4.28 21.87
CA ARG A 635 22.95 5.51 21.09
C ARG A 635 23.30 5.20 19.64
N ILE A 636 22.50 5.66 18.69
CA ILE A 636 22.81 5.53 17.26
C ILE A 636 23.79 6.64 16.88
N VAL A 637 24.90 6.26 16.25
CA VAL A 637 26.01 7.16 15.90
C VAL A 637 26.14 7.37 14.39
N GLU A 638 25.57 6.47 13.59
CA GLU A 638 25.63 6.57 12.13
C GLU A 638 24.42 5.87 11.51
N PHE A 639 23.92 6.45 10.42
CA PHE A 639 22.78 5.97 9.66
C PHE A 639 23.11 5.95 8.17
N VAL A 640 22.63 4.93 7.46
CA VAL A 640 22.69 4.85 6.00
C VAL A 640 21.42 4.23 5.43
N ALA A 641 20.93 4.75 4.30
CA ALA A 641 19.78 4.24 3.57
C ALA A 641 20.12 4.10 2.08
N GLY A 642 19.97 2.88 1.56
CA GLY A 642 20.03 2.62 0.12
C GLY A 642 18.68 2.79 -0.56
N GLY A 643 17.61 3.11 0.17
CA GLY A 643 16.27 3.33 -0.36
C GLY A 643 15.16 2.89 0.61
N PRO A 644 13.88 2.96 0.19
CA PRO A 644 12.77 2.51 1.01
C PRO A 644 12.92 1.04 1.43
N LYS A 645 12.79 0.76 2.73
CA LYS A 645 12.96 -0.56 3.37
C LYS A 645 14.35 -1.19 3.21
N ASN A 646 15.35 -0.35 2.95
CA ASN A 646 16.74 -0.73 2.80
C ASN A 646 17.62 0.29 3.53
N TYR A 647 17.84 0.07 4.82
CA TYR A 647 18.65 0.95 5.66
C TYR A 647 19.44 0.18 6.71
N GLY A 648 20.45 0.84 7.27
CA GLY A 648 21.27 0.34 8.36
C GLY A 648 21.67 1.45 9.31
N TYR A 649 22.04 1.07 10.53
CA TYR A 649 22.54 2.01 11.52
C TYR A 649 23.58 1.36 12.43
N ARG A 650 24.51 2.18 12.89
CA ARG A 650 25.58 1.82 13.83
C ARG A 650 25.27 2.42 15.18
N HIS A 651 25.46 1.66 16.24
CA HIS A 651 25.06 2.05 17.57
C HIS A 651 26.04 1.56 18.64
N VAL A 652 26.22 2.37 19.68
CA VAL A 652 27.08 2.11 20.83
C VAL A 652 26.24 1.95 22.08
N ASP A 653 26.82 1.39 23.14
CA ASP A 653 26.21 1.41 24.46
C ASP A 653 26.05 2.87 24.93
N ALA A 654 24.86 3.24 25.40
CA ALA A 654 24.58 4.64 25.72
C ALA A 654 25.37 5.16 26.93
N ALA A 655 25.72 4.28 27.88
CA ALA A 655 26.40 4.66 29.12
C ALA A 655 27.93 4.69 28.96
N THR A 656 28.49 3.71 28.25
CA THR A 656 29.95 3.53 28.13
C THR A 656 30.52 4.06 26.83
N GLY A 657 29.70 4.24 25.78
CA GLY A 657 30.16 4.55 24.42
C GLY A 657 30.88 3.38 23.73
N GLY A 658 31.01 2.22 24.38
CA GLY A 658 31.66 1.01 23.86
C GLY A 658 30.69 0.01 23.21
N ASP A 659 31.17 -1.23 23.00
CA ASP A 659 30.41 -2.35 22.42
C ASP A 659 29.75 -2.00 21.08
N GLU A 660 30.48 -1.36 20.17
CA GLU A 660 29.94 -0.93 18.89
C GLU A 660 29.33 -2.08 18.07
N ARG A 661 28.12 -1.86 17.55
CA ARG A 661 27.37 -2.81 16.73
C ARG A 661 26.69 -2.10 15.57
N ALA A 662 26.27 -2.88 14.59
CA ALA A 662 25.48 -2.39 13.47
C ALA A 662 24.30 -3.31 13.17
N GLU A 663 23.20 -2.71 12.72
CA GLU A 663 22.01 -3.40 12.25
C GLU A 663 21.71 -3.05 10.80
N LEU A 664 21.14 -4.02 10.08
CA LEU A 664 20.66 -3.88 8.72
C LEU A 664 19.19 -4.31 8.62
N LYS A 665 18.39 -3.50 7.92
CA LYS A 665 17.02 -3.79 7.52
C LYS A 665 16.94 -3.74 6.00
N ILE A 666 17.05 -4.92 5.37
CA ILE A 666 17.07 -5.06 3.90
C ILE A 666 15.92 -5.97 3.48
N ARG A 667 15.02 -5.45 2.65
CA ARG A 667 13.85 -6.20 2.16
C ARG A 667 14.30 -7.28 1.18
N SER A 668 13.68 -8.47 1.28
CA SER A 668 13.82 -9.58 0.32
C SER A 668 15.16 -10.34 0.33
N PHE A 669 16.11 -10.02 1.22
CA PHE A 669 17.36 -10.76 1.38
C PHE A 669 17.34 -11.62 2.65
N PRO A 670 17.80 -12.88 2.59
CA PRO A 670 17.99 -13.70 3.79
C PRO A 670 19.22 -13.19 4.56
N LEU A 671 19.04 -12.70 5.78
CA LEU A 671 20.15 -12.27 6.64
C LEU A 671 20.84 -13.47 7.30
N SER A 672 21.39 -14.37 6.48
CA SER A 672 22.18 -15.52 6.91
C SER A 672 23.61 -15.12 7.29
N TYR A 673 24.35 -15.99 7.97
CA TYR A 673 25.77 -15.74 8.27
C TYR A 673 26.58 -15.45 7.01
N ALA A 674 26.44 -16.26 5.95
CA ALA A 674 27.14 -16.04 4.67
C ALA A 674 26.73 -14.71 4.02
N THR A 675 25.43 -14.42 3.98
CA THR A 675 24.93 -13.14 3.45
C THR A 675 25.50 -11.96 4.22
N HIS A 676 25.57 -12.04 5.55
CA HIS A 676 26.12 -10.98 6.39
C HIS A 676 27.65 -10.79 6.20
N GLN A 677 28.39 -11.80 5.72
CA GLN A 677 29.80 -11.60 5.37
C GLN A 677 29.96 -10.68 4.15
N LEU A 678 29.01 -10.75 3.20
CA LEU A 678 29.04 -9.99 1.96
C LEU A 678 28.30 -8.65 2.08
N LEU A 679 27.08 -8.70 2.60
CA LEU A 679 26.15 -7.59 2.77
C LEU A 679 26.02 -7.25 4.27
N ASN A 680 26.85 -6.32 4.71
CA ASN A 680 26.89 -5.77 6.06
C ASN A 680 26.79 -4.24 6.03
N PHE A 681 26.75 -3.58 7.19
CA PHE A 681 26.62 -2.13 7.26
C PHE A 681 27.70 -1.39 6.46
N HIS A 682 28.96 -1.85 6.54
CA HIS A 682 30.07 -1.23 5.83
C HIS A 682 29.94 -1.38 4.31
N SER A 683 29.67 -2.59 3.81
CA SER A 683 29.52 -2.81 2.36
C SER A 683 28.27 -2.13 1.79
N MET A 684 27.17 -2.05 2.55
CA MET A 684 25.99 -1.26 2.18
C MET A 684 26.33 0.23 2.12
N LYS A 685 27.02 0.75 3.15
CA LYS A 685 27.45 2.14 3.21
C LYS A 685 28.30 2.49 2.00
N GLN A 686 29.32 1.69 1.71
CA GLN A 686 30.21 1.93 0.59
C GLN A 686 29.44 2.03 -0.73
N LEU A 687 28.54 1.08 -1.01
CA LEU A 687 27.69 1.15 -2.21
C LEU A 687 26.80 2.40 -2.27
N VAL A 688 26.21 2.82 -1.15
CA VAL A 688 25.38 4.03 -1.10
C VAL A 688 26.22 5.27 -1.38
N LEU A 689 27.41 5.34 -0.77
CA LEU A 689 28.37 6.40 -1.04
C LEU A 689 28.79 6.37 -2.50
N ASP A 690 29.32 5.28 -3.02
CA ASP A 690 29.81 5.20 -4.41
C ASP A 690 28.72 5.51 -5.45
N GLN A 691 27.49 5.08 -5.22
CA GLN A 691 26.40 5.27 -6.18
C GLN A 691 25.83 6.70 -6.17
N PHE A 692 25.82 7.37 -5.03
CA PHE A 692 25.14 8.67 -4.86
C PHE A 692 26.07 9.83 -4.48
N ASN A 693 27.37 9.58 -4.26
CA ASN A 693 28.36 10.60 -3.91
C ASN A 693 28.80 11.40 -5.15
N ILE A 694 28.66 12.72 -5.05
CA ILE A 694 28.93 13.72 -6.09
C ILE A 694 30.36 14.28 -5.98
N ASP A 695 31.14 13.92 -4.95
CA ASP A 695 32.46 14.50 -4.65
C ASP A 695 33.68 13.55 -4.79
N GLY A 696 33.63 12.61 -5.74
CA GLY A 696 34.81 11.97 -6.38
C GLY A 696 35.93 11.41 -5.49
N GLU A 697 35.89 10.10 -5.22
CA GLU A 697 37.03 9.16 -5.34
C GLU A 697 36.42 7.74 -5.28
N ILE A 698 36.64 6.93 -6.32
CA ILE A 698 36.15 5.55 -6.41
C ILE A 698 37.24 4.66 -5.82
N ASP A 699 36.96 3.96 -4.72
CA ASP A 699 37.83 2.85 -4.30
C ASP A 699 37.74 1.72 -5.36
N GLU A 700 38.89 1.28 -5.87
CA GLU A 700 39.03 0.27 -6.95
C GLU A 700 38.44 -1.12 -6.63
N VAL A 701 37.76 -1.29 -5.48
CA VAL A 701 37.32 -2.59 -4.96
C VAL A 701 35.95 -3.03 -5.50
N LEU A 702 35.11 -2.12 -6.01
CA LEU A 702 33.76 -2.45 -6.47
C LEU A 702 33.59 -2.22 -7.98
N ALA A 703 34.18 -3.09 -8.79
CA ALA A 703 34.16 -3.02 -10.26
C ALA A 703 32.75 -2.98 -10.88
N ASP A 704 31.70 -3.42 -10.17
CA ASP A 704 30.33 -3.50 -10.71
C ASP A 704 29.24 -2.75 -9.89
N GLY A 705 29.54 -2.21 -8.70
CA GLY A 705 28.53 -1.51 -7.88
C GLY A 705 27.36 -2.38 -7.38
N VAL A 706 27.57 -3.69 -7.24
CA VAL A 706 26.56 -4.68 -6.83
C VAL A 706 27.13 -5.68 -5.82
N ILE A 707 26.31 -6.14 -4.87
CA ILE A 707 26.63 -7.31 -4.02
C ILE A 707 25.71 -8.48 -4.38
N GLY A 708 26.28 -9.52 -5.00
CA GLY A 708 25.59 -10.78 -5.29
C GLY A 708 25.50 -11.70 -4.06
N VAL A 709 24.33 -12.24 -3.78
CA VAL A 709 24.07 -13.14 -2.65
C VAL A 709 23.40 -14.42 -3.13
N ASP A 710 24.06 -15.55 -2.86
CA ASP A 710 23.48 -16.87 -3.05
C ASP A 710 22.79 -17.40 -1.80
N PHE A 711 21.63 -18.02 -1.97
CA PHE A 711 20.91 -18.66 -0.88
C PHE A 711 20.05 -19.84 -1.36
N PRO A 712 19.88 -20.88 -0.54
CA PRO A 712 19.01 -21.99 -0.87
C PRO A 712 17.54 -21.53 -0.91
N GLN A 713 16.84 -21.83 -2.00
CA GLN A 713 15.42 -21.56 -2.17
C GLN A 713 14.68 -22.84 -2.53
N ILE A 714 13.52 -23.05 -1.89
CA ILE A 714 12.60 -24.13 -2.26
C ILE A 714 11.81 -23.65 -3.48
N GLY A 715 11.98 -24.34 -4.60
CA GLY A 715 11.19 -24.21 -5.80
C GLY A 715 10.11 -25.29 -5.91
N ARG A 716 9.16 -25.08 -6.82
CA ARG A 716 8.19 -26.09 -7.23
C ARG A 716 8.25 -26.24 -8.74
N THR A 717 8.29 -27.47 -9.24
CA THR A 717 8.13 -27.72 -10.68
C THR A 717 6.70 -27.41 -11.12
N ARG A 718 6.45 -27.38 -12.42
CA ARG A 718 5.09 -27.24 -12.98
C ARG A 718 4.13 -28.33 -12.49
N LEU A 719 4.68 -29.52 -12.18
CA LEU A 719 3.98 -30.67 -11.60
C LEU A 719 3.83 -30.59 -10.06
N SER A 720 4.17 -29.45 -9.45
CA SER A 720 4.17 -29.23 -8.00
C SER A 720 5.18 -30.08 -7.20
N GLU A 721 6.18 -30.66 -7.85
CA GLU A 721 7.27 -31.35 -7.17
C GLU A 721 8.17 -30.34 -6.49
N LEU A 722 8.48 -30.56 -5.21
CA LEU A 722 9.34 -29.69 -4.43
C LEU A 722 10.81 -30.02 -4.72
N TYR A 723 11.62 -29.00 -5.02
CA TYR A 723 13.07 -29.14 -5.11
C TYR A 723 13.74 -27.94 -4.45
N THR A 724 15.00 -28.12 -4.05
CA THR A 724 15.83 -27.02 -3.52
C THR A 724 16.89 -26.69 -4.55
N HIS A 725 17.05 -25.41 -4.86
CA HIS A 725 18.12 -24.91 -5.73
C HIS A 725 18.80 -23.71 -5.07
N MET A 726 19.98 -23.33 -5.56
CA MET A 726 20.62 -22.08 -5.16
C MET A 726 20.04 -20.95 -5.99
N ALA A 727 19.44 -19.98 -5.32
CA ALA A 727 18.97 -18.74 -5.94
C ALA A 727 20.02 -17.65 -5.74
N HIS A 728 20.13 -16.76 -6.72
CA HIS A 728 21.04 -15.62 -6.70
C HIS A 728 20.23 -14.31 -6.64
N LYS A 729 20.70 -13.34 -5.86
CA LYS A 729 20.14 -11.97 -5.83
C LYS A 729 21.23 -10.92 -5.77
N ASP A 730 21.05 -9.89 -6.58
CA ASP A 730 21.89 -8.70 -6.63
C ASP A 730 21.32 -7.61 -5.72
N TYR A 731 22.12 -7.14 -4.77
CA TYR A 731 21.83 -5.95 -3.99
C TYR A 731 22.42 -4.71 -4.66
N ARG A 732 21.58 -3.68 -4.86
CA ARG A 732 21.95 -2.35 -5.33
C ARG A 732 21.15 -1.29 -4.56
N PRO A 733 21.76 -0.17 -4.15
CA PRO A 733 21.01 1.00 -3.71
C PRO A 733 20.04 1.48 -4.80
N CYS A 734 18.82 1.83 -4.41
CA CYS A 734 17.76 2.27 -5.31
C CYS A 734 16.88 3.31 -4.62
N TYR A 735 17.09 4.58 -4.97
CA TYR A 735 16.29 5.71 -4.50
C TYR A 735 15.51 6.33 -5.66
N GLU A 736 14.18 6.25 -5.58
CA GLU A 736 13.28 6.69 -6.65
C GLU A 736 12.15 7.60 -6.10
N LYS A 737 12.39 8.27 -4.97
CA LYS A 737 11.37 9.05 -4.24
C LYS A 737 11.54 10.56 -4.34
N GLY A 738 12.67 11.03 -4.85
CA GLY A 738 12.95 12.46 -4.99
C GLY A 738 14.28 12.76 -5.67
N ARG A 739 14.70 14.02 -5.55
CA ARG A 739 16.00 14.52 -5.97
C ARG A 739 17.03 14.30 -4.88
N ILE A 740 18.23 13.83 -5.23
CA ILE A 740 19.36 13.69 -4.30
C ILE A 740 20.24 14.95 -4.40
N LEU A 741 20.64 15.50 -3.27
CA LEU A 741 21.58 16.62 -3.17
C LEU A 741 23.01 16.11 -2.86
N PRO A 742 24.06 16.92 -3.10
CA PRO A 742 25.44 16.53 -2.81
C PRO A 742 25.70 16.05 -1.37
N GLY A 743 25.03 16.65 -0.37
CA GLY A 743 25.12 16.22 1.04
C GLY A 743 24.28 14.98 1.39
N MET A 744 23.75 14.28 0.38
CA MET A 744 22.85 13.14 0.50
C MET A 744 21.50 13.42 1.15
N GLU A 745 21.16 14.69 1.39
CA GLU A 745 19.77 15.09 1.61
C GLU A 745 18.92 14.78 0.39
N THR A 746 17.66 14.46 0.61
CA THR A 746 16.71 14.26 -0.46
C THR A 746 15.64 15.35 -0.44
N LEU A 747 15.31 15.87 -1.63
CA LEU A 747 14.21 16.79 -1.83
C LEU A 747 13.08 16.09 -2.58
N PRO A 748 11.82 16.43 -2.31
CA PRO A 748 10.71 15.89 -3.08
C PRO A 748 10.76 16.39 -4.52
N PHE A 749 10.26 15.58 -5.46
CA PHE A 749 10.13 15.99 -6.85
C PHE A 749 9.27 17.26 -6.95
N GLY A 750 9.75 18.26 -7.68
CA GLY A 750 9.03 19.53 -7.86
C GLY A 750 9.36 20.63 -6.85
N TYR A 751 10.25 20.38 -5.88
CA TYR A 751 10.69 21.39 -4.92
C TYR A 751 11.30 22.62 -5.62
N ARG A 752 10.91 23.81 -5.12
CA ARG A 752 11.50 25.09 -5.49
C ARG A 752 11.99 25.80 -4.23
N GLU A 753 13.19 26.34 -4.30
CA GLU A 753 13.67 27.27 -3.29
C GLU A 753 12.82 28.54 -3.37
N GLU A 754 12.27 28.97 -2.23
CA GLU A 754 11.70 30.30 -2.14
C GLU A 754 12.86 31.30 -2.21
N PRO A 755 12.77 32.36 -3.03
CA PRO A 755 13.77 33.42 -2.97
C PRO A 755 13.74 33.96 -1.54
N THR A 756 14.83 33.76 -0.81
CA THR A 756 15.07 34.47 0.44
C THR A 756 14.95 35.95 0.11
N GLU A 757 13.95 36.62 0.68
CA GLU A 757 14.04 38.07 0.86
C GLU A 757 15.30 38.26 1.71
N LEU A 758 16.40 38.59 1.04
CA LEU A 758 17.56 39.19 1.69
C LEU A 758 16.97 40.38 2.44
N GLN A 759 16.95 40.29 3.76
CA GLN A 759 16.95 41.51 4.56
C GLN A 759 18.21 42.24 4.12
N ASP A 760 17.99 43.24 3.27
CA ASP A 760 18.96 44.24 2.88
C ASP A 760 19.38 45.02 4.13
N ASP A 761 20.18 44.40 5.00
CA ASP A 761 21.06 45.12 5.92
C ASP A 761 22.18 45.71 5.06
N PHE A 762 21.84 46.77 4.31
CA PHE A 762 22.82 47.71 3.80
C PHE A 762 23.43 48.45 4.99
N GLU A 763 24.40 47.84 5.67
CA GLU A 763 25.43 48.62 6.35
C GLU A 763 26.20 49.37 5.26
N ALA A 764 25.93 50.66 5.17
CA ALA A 764 26.64 51.58 4.30
C ALA A 764 28.14 51.58 4.63
N LEU A 765 28.94 50.85 3.85
CA LEU A 765 30.38 51.02 3.82
C LEU A 765 30.70 52.29 3.00
N PRO A 766 31.51 53.22 3.54
CA PRO A 766 31.83 54.48 2.88
C PRO A 766 32.94 54.26 1.84
N GLY A 767 32.61 54.38 0.55
CA GLY A 767 33.60 54.40 -0.53
C GLY A 767 33.02 53.91 -1.85
N GLY A 768 32.82 54.82 -2.78
CA GLY A 768 32.00 54.59 -3.98
C GLY A 768 32.61 53.73 -5.08
N SER A 769 31.72 53.04 -5.80
CA SER A 769 31.62 52.99 -7.26
C SER A 769 30.30 52.28 -7.60
N GLU A 770 29.43 52.95 -8.37
CA GLU A 770 28.16 52.37 -8.82
C GLU A 770 28.43 51.22 -9.79
N TRP A 771 28.06 50.00 -9.39
CA TRP A 771 27.95 48.87 -10.31
C TRP A 771 26.53 48.84 -10.84
N THR A 772 26.38 48.92 -12.16
CA THR A 772 25.06 48.85 -12.79
C THR A 772 24.65 47.39 -12.98
N ARG A 773 23.33 47.15 -13.00
CA ARG A 773 22.72 45.81 -13.17
C ARG A 773 23.24 45.06 -14.41
N ASP A 774 23.71 45.77 -15.42
CA ASP A 774 24.25 45.20 -16.65
C ASP A 774 25.63 44.56 -16.44
N ASP A 775 26.43 45.06 -15.50
CA ASP A 775 27.75 44.49 -15.17
C ASP A 775 27.64 43.13 -14.45
N TYR A 776 26.54 42.89 -13.75
CA TYR A 776 26.25 41.61 -13.08
C TYR A 776 25.86 40.51 -14.08
N LEU A 777 25.16 40.87 -15.16
CA LEU A 777 24.69 39.91 -16.17
C LEU A 777 25.82 39.47 -17.13
N ALA A 778 26.82 40.31 -17.37
CA ALA A 778 27.95 39.99 -18.26
C ALA A 778 28.93 38.95 -17.69
N ARG A 779 28.86 38.64 -16.39
CA ARG A 779 29.81 37.72 -15.72
C ARG A 779 29.28 36.29 -15.57
N TYR A 780 27.99 36.06 -15.87
CA TYR A 780 27.30 34.78 -15.70
C TYR A 780 26.63 34.27 -16.99
N SER A 781 27.10 34.74 -18.16
CA SER A 781 26.77 34.16 -19.47
C SER A 781 27.84 33.17 -19.92
#